data_AF-A0A939KKE7-F1
#
_entry.id   AF-A0A939KKE7-F1
#
_cell.length_a   1.000
_cell.length_b   1.000
_cell.length_c   1.000
_cell.angle_alpha   90.00
_cell.angle_beta   90.00
_cell.angle_gamma   90.00
#
_symmetry.space_group_name_H-M   'P 1'
#
loop_
_entity.id
_entity.type
_entity.pdbx_description
1 polymer ?
#
loop_
_entity_poly.entity_id
_entity_poly.type
_entity_poly.pdbx_seq_one_letter_code
_entity_poly.pdbx_strand_id
1 'polypeptide(L)'
;MKEFNVDLAPLELQKERAYLEKVLNHIMEDILSSTSKKKTVYDDIVEYRKTLIDEYRSDEDKQIDFFDHNRFVQEESYKAIEKKLVELTELHNTPYFGKVVFKEEGMDEEEAIYIGKYGLVDEQEYEPLIIDWRAPIASLFYKGSVGKDKYRAPMGDVDVDISLRRQFLIKEGELRAVFDTETDVRDEILLEVLSSNAGKKLKDIIMTIQEEQDRIIRENREGVVVVNGVAGSGKTTIALHRTAYLLYNYRKILENKVLILGPNNMFMDYISQVLPSLGEGGVHNDTFKDLALSLLEFEGSMFMGEDYTEALISGDEELVSDARRKRSADFRAVLEEKIEETEKTYFEFKDIEFLGQSLLTREEMENILLKDFKYMPFFRRAKRLKKIIVKRLKEVRDEKRFEIDRRYEENKKKMKADGNDINMLDGMRKSELRELLQLVSEKRKEFRELSEGDYLRSYRDLKSFAFYTEADIAPMLYLKHRLHGLKLPYQVNHIVLDEAQEYSMIHFEALKDITGCSSFTVVGDTNQMILEGRSNMNDLGEIFRDVRHYDLTRSYRSTFEIMDFANRFLSGEKIVPLVRNGSPVEEHKDMSMEDMLEVIVKKVEEYKENELDTIGILTRDMNTTKELYQLLKKKLNVKLIDSEDALLKGDLYIMPSYFAKGLEFDGVIMAEKAEEDGKDLINYIMATRALHRLTRITFRETMIY
;
A
#
# COMPACT_ATOMS: atom_id res chain seq x y z
N MET A 1 0.20 3.22 -39.25
CA MET A 1 0.86 2.15 -38.47
C MET A 1 2.18 1.83 -39.14
N LYS A 2 3.31 2.23 -38.55
CA LYS A 2 4.64 1.84 -39.02
C LYS A 2 5.02 0.55 -38.30
N GLU A 3 5.40 -0.48 -39.05
CA GLU A 3 6.10 -1.64 -38.48
C GLU A 3 7.40 -1.13 -37.86
N PHE A 4 7.57 -1.34 -36.56
CA PHE A 4 8.83 -1.05 -35.88
C PHE A 4 9.86 -2.08 -36.34
N ASN A 5 11.10 -1.62 -36.60
CA ASN A 5 12.18 -2.37 -37.21
C ASN A 5 12.36 -3.78 -36.62
N VAL A 6 12.43 -4.77 -37.49
CA VAL A 6 12.69 -6.17 -37.18
C VAL A 6 14.09 -6.51 -37.67
N ASP A 7 15.08 -6.58 -36.78
CA ASP A 7 16.46 -7.01 -37.12
C ASP A 7 16.60 -8.54 -37.17
N LEU A 8 15.57 -9.24 -37.65
CA LEU A 8 15.56 -10.70 -37.83
C LEU A 8 15.41 -11.09 -39.28
N ALA A 9 16.07 -12.18 -39.67
CA ALA A 9 15.88 -12.77 -40.98
C ALA A 9 14.39 -13.14 -41.17
N PRO A 10 13.77 -12.86 -42.34
CA PRO A 10 12.34 -13.09 -42.58
C PRO A 10 11.85 -14.50 -42.25
N LEU A 11 12.74 -15.49 -42.38
CA LEU A 11 12.45 -16.90 -42.10
C LEU A 11 12.32 -17.19 -40.59
N GLU A 12 13.09 -16.51 -39.72
CA GLU A 12 12.98 -16.69 -38.27
C GLU A 12 11.74 -16.02 -37.73
N LEU A 13 11.41 -14.82 -38.21
CA LEU A 13 10.18 -14.13 -37.83
C LEU A 13 8.93 -14.95 -38.18
N GLN A 14 8.93 -15.63 -39.33
CA GLN A 14 7.85 -16.55 -39.71
C GLN A 14 7.75 -17.76 -38.77
N LYS A 15 8.88 -18.32 -38.31
CA LYS A 15 8.87 -19.42 -37.33
C LYS A 15 8.30 -18.99 -35.99
N GLU A 16 8.68 -17.81 -35.48
CA GLU A 16 8.16 -17.30 -34.20
C GLU A 16 6.66 -16.97 -34.29
N ARG A 17 6.20 -16.41 -35.42
CA ARG A 17 4.76 -16.19 -35.66
C ARG A 17 3.98 -17.50 -35.71
N ALA A 18 4.49 -18.52 -36.39
CA ALA A 18 3.85 -19.84 -36.45
C ALA A 18 3.82 -20.52 -35.07
N TYR A 19 4.86 -20.35 -34.26
CA TYR A 19 4.89 -20.85 -32.89
C TYR A 19 3.87 -20.13 -31.99
N LEU A 20 3.78 -18.81 -32.09
CA LEU A 20 2.77 -18.01 -31.39
C LEU A 20 1.35 -18.47 -31.76
N GLU A 21 1.06 -18.69 -33.04
CA GLU A 21 -0.23 -19.17 -33.51
C GLU A 21 -0.57 -20.57 -32.94
N LYS A 22 0.41 -21.49 -32.91
CA LYS A 22 0.25 -22.80 -32.26
C LYS A 22 -0.12 -22.65 -30.78
N VAL A 23 0.59 -21.79 -30.05
CA VAL A 23 0.36 -21.56 -28.61
C VAL A 23 -1.02 -20.94 -28.36
N LEU A 24 -1.43 -19.94 -29.16
CA LEU A 24 -2.74 -19.31 -29.03
C LEU A 24 -3.89 -20.27 -29.29
N ASN A 25 -3.76 -21.13 -30.30
CA ASN A 25 -4.76 -22.17 -30.58
C ASN A 25 -4.90 -23.14 -29.39
N HIS A 26 -3.77 -23.57 -28.80
CA HIS A 26 -3.78 -24.45 -27.63
C HIS A 26 -4.43 -23.78 -26.40
N ILE A 27 -4.11 -22.51 -26.15
CA ILE A 27 -4.74 -21.72 -25.08
C ILE A 27 -6.26 -21.63 -25.31
N MET A 28 -6.69 -21.39 -26.55
CA MET A 28 -8.11 -21.30 -26.90
C MET A 28 -8.85 -22.62 -26.69
N GLU A 29 -8.25 -23.75 -27.06
CA GLU A 29 -8.79 -25.08 -26.78
C GLU A 29 -8.93 -25.34 -25.26
N ASP A 30 -7.91 -24.96 -24.48
CA ASP A 30 -7.91 -25.08 -23.02
C ASP A 30 -8.97 -24.18 -22.35
N ILE A 31 -9.20 -22.97 -22.87
CA ILE A 31 -10.26 -22.06 -22.41
C ILE A 31 -11.62 -22.70 -22.68
N LEU A 32 -11.85 -23.24 -23.87
CA LEU A 32 -13.12 -23.89 -24.23
C LEU A 32 -13.39 -25.12 -23.36
N SER A 33 -12.37 -25.97 -23.19
CA SER A 33 -12.42 -27.15 -22.31
C SER A 33 -12.71 -26.76 -20.86
N SER A 34 -11.98 -25.79 -20.30
CA SER A 34 -12.16 -25.33 -18.92
C SER A 34 -13.51 -24.65 -18.70
N THR A 35 -14.01 -23.91 -19.69
CA THR A 35 -15.36 -23.29 -19.65
C THR A 35 -16.46 -24.35 -19.65
N SER A 36 -16.31 -25.42 -20.44
CA SER A 36 -17.25 -26.54 -20.43
C SER A 36 -17.27 -27.27 -19.08
N LYS A 37 -16.09 -27.54 -18.50
CA LYS A 37 -15.93 -28.13 -17.16
C LYS A 37 -16.55 -27.25 -16.08
N LYS A 38 -16.33 -25.92 -16.13
CA LYS A 38 -16.93 -24.96 -15.20
C LYS A 38 -18.45 -25.05 -15.21
N LYS A 39 -19.05 -25.15 -16.40
CA LYS A 39 -20.49 -25.26 -16.56
C LYS A 39 -21.03 -26.55 -15.95
N THR A 40 -20.39 -27.69 -16.20
CA THR A 40 -20.79 -28.98 -15.59
C THR A 40 -20.72 -28.93 -14.06
N VAL A 41 -19.62 -28.45 -13.49
CA VAL A 41 -19.48 -28.34 -12.01
C VAL A 41 -20.51 -27.36 -11.43
N TYR A 42 -20.80 -26.27 -12.14
CA TYR A 42 -21.83 -25.32 -11.72
C TYR A 42 -23.23 -25.96 -11.70
N ASP A 43 -23.58 -26.68 -12.77
CA ASP A 43 -24.86 -27.37 -12.88
C ASP A 43 -25.02 -28.44 -11.77
N ASP A 44 -23.95 -29.18 -11.46
CA ASP A 44 -23.91 -30.15 -10.36
C ASP A 44 -24.13 -29.48 -8.99
N ILE A 45 -23.48 -28.35 -8.72
CA ILE A 45 -23.67 -27.58 -7.46
C ILE A 45 -25.11 -27.08 -7.33
N VAL A 46 -25.71 -26.63 -8.44
CA VAL A 46 -27.10 -26.15 -8.46
C VAL A 46 -28.08 -27.30 -8.24
N GLU A 47 -27.87 -28.45 -8.86
CA GLU A 47 -28.70 -29.65 -8.69
C GLU A 47 -28.63 -30.20 -7.25
N TYR A 48 -27.42 -30.26 -6.69
CA TYR A 48 -27.21 -30.61 -5.28
C TYR A 48 -27.93 -29.64 -4.32
N ARG A 49 -27.88 -28.34 -4.58
CA ARG A 49 -28.61 -27.35 -3.75
C ARG A 49 -30.13 -27.50 -3.85
N LYS A 50 -30.65 -27.84 -5.03
CA LYS A 50 -32.09 -28.10 -5.22
C LYS A 50 -32.54 -29.34 -4.46
N THR A 51 -31.80 -30.44 -4.57
CA THR A 51 -32.10 -31.69 -3.85
C THR A 51 -32.05 -31.52 -2.35
N LEU A 52 -31.08 -30.77 -1.80
CA LEU A 52 -31.05 -30.42 -0.37
C LEU A 52 -32.28 -29.59 0.06
N ILE A 53 -32.68 -28.59 -0.73
CA ILE A 53 -33.87 -27.79 -0.41
C ILE A 53 -35.14 -28.65 -0.43
N ASP A 54 -35.24 -29.61 -1.34
CA ASP A 54 -36.39 -30.51 -1.43
C ASP A 54 -36.39 -31.58 -0.33
N GLU A 55 -35.24 -32.12 0.09
CA GLU A 55 -35.12 -33.12 1.16
C GLU A 55 -35.25 -32.54 2.57
N TYR A 56 -34.76 -31.32 2.82
CA TYR A 56 -34.75 -30.69 4.15
C TYR A 56 -35.88 -29.68 4.38
N ARG A 57 -36.91 -29.68 3.53
CA ARG A 57 -38.06 -28.77 3.62
C ARG A 57 -38.89 -28.87 4.91
N SER A 58 -38.67 -29.90 5.74
CA SER A 58 -39.49 -30.18 6.94
C SER A 58 -38.76 -30.11 8.29
N ASP A 59 -37.42 -29.95 8.33
CA ASP A 59 -36.63 -29.85 9.58
C ASP A 59 -35.70 -28.63 9.51
N GLU A 60 -36.14 -27.46 10.01
CA GLU A 60 -35.34 -26.23 10.04
C GLU A 60 -34.05 -26.36 10.89
N ASP A 61 -34.03 -27.29 11.85
CA ASP A 61 -32.95 -27.43 12.84
C ASP A 61 -31.74 -28.27 12.39
N LYS A 62 -31.75 -28.87 11.18
CA LYS A 62 -30.61 -29.67 10.68
C LYS A 62 -29.71 -28.96 9.67
N GLN A 63 -29.98 -27.71 9.32
CA GLN A 63 -29.32 -27.04 8.20
C GLN A 63 -27.88 -26.57 8.44
N ILE A 64 -27.35 -26.59 9.67
CA ILE A 64 -26.15 -25.78 9.99
C ILE A 64 -24.83 -26.57 10.21
N ASP A 65 -24.83 -27.88 10.49
CA ASP A 65 -23.59 -28.57 10.91
C ASP A 65 -23.17 -29.83 10.11
N PHE A 66 -23.68 -30.03 8.89
CA PHE A 66 -23.15 -31.10 8.03
C PHE A 66 -22.06 -30.56 7.09
N PHE A 67 -20.79 -30.75 7.47
CA PHE A 67 -19.66 -30.54 6.57
C PHE A 67 -19.63 -31.67 5.53
N ASP A 68 -20.28 -31.45 4.39
CA ASP A 68 -20.24 -32.40 3.27
C ASP A 68 -18.90 -32.24 2.52
N HIS A 69 -18.03 -33.24 2.66
CA HIS A 69 -16.73 -33.28 1.99
C HIS A 69 -16.86 -33.17 0.46
N ASN A 70 -17.93 -33.72 -0.13
CA ASN A 70 -18.15 -33.64 -1.58
C ASN A 70 -18.49 -32.22 -2.02
N ARG A 71 -19.27 -31.47 -1.23
CA ARG A 71 -19.56 -30.06 -1.48
C ARG A 71 -18.29 -29.23 -1.43
N PHE A 72 -17.46 -29.43 -0.41
CA PHE A 72 -16.19 -28.72 -0.29
C PHE A 72 -15.27 -28.99 -1.49
N VAL A 73 -15.17 -30.25 -1.92
CA VAL A 73 -14.37 -30.63 -3.10
C VAL A 73 -14.91 -30.00 -4.38
N GLN A 74 -16.23 -29.98 -4.58
CA GLN A 74 -16.85 -29.34 -5.75
C GLN A 74 -16.67 -27.81 -5.75
N GLU A 75 -16.89 -27.14 -4.62
CA GLU A 75 -16.68 -25.69 -4.50
C GLU A 75 -15.21 -25.30 -4.71
N GLU A 76 -14.26 -26.09 -4.17
CA GLU A 76 -12.83 -25.88 -4.42
C GLU A 76 -12.44 -26.17 -5.87
N SER A 77 -13.02 -27.20 -6.49
CA SER A 77 -12.80 -27.48 -7.92
C SER A 77 -13.30 -26.35 -8.81
N TYR A 78 -14.46 -25.75 -8.47
CA TYR A 78 -15.02 -24.62 -9.19
C TYR A 78 -14.09 -23.40 -9.11
N LYS A 79 -13.60 -23.08 -7.89
CA LYS A 79 -12.62 -22.00 -7.69
C LYS A 79 -11.33 -22.25 -8.45
N ALA A 80 -10.83 -23.49 -8.47
CA ALA A 80 -9.62 -23.86 -9.19
C ALA A 80 -9.79 -23.68 -10.72
N ILE A 81 -10.94 -24.09 -11.28
CA ILE A 81 -11.25 -23.90 -12.70
C ILE A 81 -11.38 -22.41 -13.04
N GLU A 82 -12.04 -21.63 -12.16
CA GLU A 82 -12.18 -20.19 -12.34
C GLU A 82 -10.82 -19.48 -12.33
N LYS A 83 -9.93 -19.84 -11.40
CA LYS A 83 -8.55 -19.35 -11.38
C LYS A 83 -7.81 -19.71 -12.67
N LYS A 84 -7.88 -20.96 -13.13
CA LYS A 84 -7.24 -21.40 -14.38
C LYS A 84 -7.75 -20.62 -15.60
N LEU A 85 -9.05 -20.30 -15.66
CA LEU A 85 -9.62 -19.49 -16.75
C LEU A 85 -9.09 -18.05 -16.77
N VAL A 86 -8.91 -17.43 -15.60
CA VAL A 86 -8.29 -16.10 -15.50
C VAL A 86 -6.85 -16.15 -16.00
N GLU A 87 -6.07 -17.15 -15.56
CA GLU A 87 -4.68 -17.36 -16.01
C GLU A 87 -4.58 -17.56 -17.53
N LEU A 88 -5.45 -18.39 -18.12
CA LEU A 88 -5.50 -18.64 -19.56
C LEU A 88 -5.93 -17.38 -20.36
N THR A 89 -6.82 -16.56 -19.82
CA THR A 89 -7.24 -15.30 -20.46
C THR A 89 -6.09 -14.29 -20.50
N GLU A 90 -5.30 -14.21 -19.42
CA GLU A 90 -4.08 -13.40 -19.40
C GLU A 90 -3.02 -13.95 -20.38
N LEU A 91 -2.81 -15.28 -20.39
CA LEU A 91 -1.91 -15.93 -21.35
C LEU A 91 -2.32 -15.67 -22.80
N HIS A 92 -3.61 -15.66 -23.12
CA HIS A 92 -4.07 -15.39 -24.48
C HIS A 92 -3.61 -14.00 -24.98
N ASN A 93 -3.60 -12.99 -24.11
CA ASN A 93 -3.15 -11.65 -24.47
C ASN A 93 -1.62 -11.57 -24.60
N THR A 94 -0.90 -12.19 -23.66
CA THR A 94 0.57 -12.18 -23.59
C THR A 94 1.08 -13.57 -23.18
N PRO A 95 1.26 -14.51 -24.13
CA PRO A 95 1.56 -15.91 -23.80
C PRO A 95 2.94 -16.11 -23.19
N TYR A 96 3.96 -15.50 -23.79
CA TYR A 96 5.34 -15.54 -23.34
C TYR A 96 6.04 -14.22 -23.67
N PHE A 97 7.08 -13.88 -22.92
CA PHE A 97 7.86 -12.66 -23.12
C PHE A 97 9.34 -12.96 -23.44
N GLY A 98 9.79 -14.20 -23.23
CA GLY A 98 11.18 -14.58 -23.42
C GLY A 98 11.36 -15.96 -24.03
N LYS A 99 12.52 -16.19 -24.66
CA LYS A 99 13.01 -17.48 -25.12
C LYS A 99 14.48 -17.61 -24.81
N VAL A 100 14.89 -18.80 -24.41
CA VAL A 100 16.29 -19.15 -24.20
C VAL A 100 16.60 -20.40 -25.01
N VAL A 101 17.68 -20.37 -25.78
CA VAL A 101 18.27 -21.55 -26.42
C VAL A 101 19.57 -21.87 -25.71
N PHE A 102 19.69 -23.09 -25.20
CA PHE A 102 20.84 -23.51 -24.42
C PHE A 102 21.19 -24.98 -24.70
N LYS A 103 22.41 -25.36 -24.33
CA LYS A 103 22.93 -26.71 -24.44
C LYS A 103 23.40 -27.17 -23.05
N GLU A 104 22.87 -28.29 -22.56
CA GLU A 104 23.32 -28.86 -21.28
C GLU A 104 24.67 -29.58 -21.44
N GLU A 105 25.55 -29.47 -20.44
CA GLU A 105 26.87 -30.09 -20.48
C GLU A 105 26.76 -31.64 -20.48
N GLY A 106 26.98 -32.26 -21.64
CA GLY A 106 26.90 -33.71 -21.84
C GLY A 106 25.80 -34.16 -22.81
N MET A 107 24.95 -33.26 -23.28
CA MET A 107 24.02 -33.49 -24.39
C MET A 107 24.52 -32.78 -25.65
N ASP A 108 24.26 -33.33 -26.83
CA ASP A 108 24.71 -32.71 -28.10
C ASP A 108 23.65 -31.82 -28.77
N GLU A 109 22.41 -31.88 -28.30
CA GLU A 109 21.27 -31.14 -28.85
C GLU A 109 21.08 -29.80 -28.13
N GLU A 110 20.67 -28.77 -28.89
CA GLU A 110 20.24 -27.48 -28.34
C GLU A 110 18.75 -27.54 -28.00
N GLU A 111 18.38 -27.12 -26.80
CA GLU A 111 17.01 -27.01 -26.36
C GLU A 111 16.55 -25.55 -26.39
N ALA A 112 15.28 -25.34 -26.77
CA ALA A 112 14.66 -24.03 -26.79
C ALA A 112 13.46 -23.99 -25.85
N ILE A 113 13.50 -23.11 -24.86
CA ILE A 113 12.42 -22.90 -23.91
C ILE A 113 11.80 -21.53 -24.09
N TYR A 114 10.48 -21.44 -24.03
CA TYR A 114 9.72 -20.19 -24.01
C TYR A 114 9.27 -19.91 -22.58
N ILE A 115 9.39 -18.65 -22.15
CA ILE A 115 9.18 -18.25 -20.76
C ILE A 115 8.05 -17.22 -20.71
N GLY A 116 7.06 -17.52 -19.87
CA GLY A 116 5.85 -16.72 -19.72
C GLY A 116 5.39 -16.60 -18.28
N LYS A 117 4.34 -15.79 -18.06
CA LYS A 117 3.78 -15.50 -16.73
C LYS A 117 3.23 -16.75 -16.04
N TYR A 118 2.67 -17.67 -16.83
CA TYR A 118 2.14 -18.96 -16.39
C TYR A 118 2.64 -20.07 -17.32
N GLY A 119 2.78 -21.27 -16.78
CA GLY A 119 3.19 -22.43 -17.57
C GLY A 119 2.05 -22.99 -18.41
N LEU A 120 2.36 -23.45 -19.61
CA LEU A 120 1.45 -24.15 -20.50
C LEU A 120 2.10 -25.45 -20.96
N VAL A 121 1.39 -26.57 -20.80
CA VAL A 121 1.86 -27.90 -21.18
C VAL A 121 0.90 -28.46 -22.22
N ASP A 122 1.44 -29.07 -23.26
CA ASP A 122 0.65 -29.86 -24.20
C ASP A 122 0.26 -31.18 -23.53
N GLU A 123 -1.03 -31.40 -23.25
CA GLU A 123 -1.52 -32.61 -22.58
C GLU A 123 -1.33 -33.88 -23.45
N GLN A 124 -1.10 -33.75 -24.76
CA GLN A 124 -0.93 -34.90 -25.67
C GLN A 124 0.51 -35.40 -25.71
N GLU A 125 1.47 -34.49 -25.87
CA GLU A 125 2.90 -34.81 -25.99
C GLU A 125 3.67 -34.65 -24.66
N TYR A 126 3.01 -34.13 -23.61
CA TYR A 126 3.62 -33.78 -22.32
C TYR A 126 4.80 -32.80 -22.42
N GLU A 127 4.92 -32.07 -23.52
CA GLU A 127 5.94 -31.05 -23.73
C GLU A 127 5.48 -29.69 -23.16
N PRO A 128 6.35 -28.99 -22.40
CA PRO A 128 6.06 -27.63 -21.95
C PRO A 128 6.16 -26.66 -23.14
N LEU A 129 5.02 -26.11 -23.57
CA LEU A 129 4.95 -25.04 -24.58
C LEU A 129 5.41 -23.70 -23.98
N ILE A 130 5.03 -23.43 -22.73
CA ILE A 130 5.48 -22.25 -21.99
C ILE A 130 5.94 -22.71 -20.61
N ILE A 131 7.14 -22.30 -20.23
CA ILE A 131 7.67 -22.48 -18.90
C ILE A 131 7.28 -21.26 -18.06
N ASP A 132 6.72 -21.51 -16.88
CA ASP A 132 6.48 -20.46 -15.89
C ASP A 132 7.84 -19.83 -15.52
N TRP A 133 7.94 -18.51 -15.61
CA TRP A 133 9.13 -17.72 -15.26
C TRP A 133 9.67 -17.97 -13.83
N ARG A 134 8.86 -18.58 -12.95
CA ARG A 134 9.26 -19.00 -11.60
C ARG A 134 9.95 -20.37 -11.56
N ALA A 135 9.96 -21.12 -12.66
CA ALA A 135 10.62 -22.41 -12.74
C ALA A 135 12.14 -22.25 -12.60
N PRO A 136 12.87 -23.18 -11.95
CA PRO A 136 14.31 -23.03 -11.76
C PRO A 136 15.10 -22.87 -13.07
N ILE A 137 14.65 -23.51 -14.14
CA ILE A 137 15.24 -23.41 -15.48
C ILE A 137 15.04 -22.03 -16.13
N ALA A 138 13.99 -21.29 -15.74
CA ALA A 138 13.74 -19.94 -16.24
C ALA A 138 14.75 -18.89 -15.71
N SER A 139 15.55 -19.24 -14.69
CA SER A 139 16.64 -18.38 -14.22
C SER A 139 17.70 -18.09 -15.30
N LEU A 140 17.82 -19.00 -16.28
CA LEU A 140 18.70 -18.85 -17.45
C LEU A 140 18.34 -17.67 -18.34
N PHE A 141 17.13 -17.11 -18.21
CA PHE A 141 16.75 -15.91 -18.93
C PHE A 141 17.23 -14.64 -18.22
N TYR A 142 17.11 -14.57 -16.90
CA TYR A 142 17.27 -13.33 -16.14
C TYR A 142 18.70 -13.03 -15.67
N LYS A 143 19.57 -14.04 -15.64
CA LYS A 143 20.88 -13.94 -15.00
C LYS A 143 21.96 -14.49 -15.92
N GLY A 144 23.08 -13.79 -16.05
CA GLY A 144 24.25 -14.22 -16.82
C GLY A 144 24.36 -13.55 -18.20
N SER A 145 25.52 -13.70 -18.84
CA SER A 145 25.70 -13.37 -20.26
C SER A 145 25.53 -14.62 -21.12
N VAL A 146 25.28 -14.46 -22.42
CA VAL A 146 25.37 -15.57 -23.39
C VAL A 146 26.72 -16.27 -23.23
N GLY A 147 26.71 -17.61 -23.21
CA GLY A 147 27.84 -18.45 -22.81
C GLY A 147 27.54 -19.35 -21.61
N LYS A 148 28.60 -19.83 -20.94
CA LYS A 148 28.50 -20.77 -19.82
C LYS A 148 27.81 -20.16 -18.60
N ASP A 149 26.75 -20.82 -18.15
CA ASP A 149 26.00 -20.47 -16.96
C ASP A 149 25.54 -21.75 -16.23
N LYS A 150 24.81 -21.59 -15.12
CA LYS A 150 24.25 -22.71 -14.37
C LYS A 150 22.90 -22.37 -13.76
N TYR A 151 22.00 -23.35 -13.76
CA TYR A 151 20.72 -23.25 -13.05
C TYR A 151 20.63 -24.31 -11.95
N ARG A 152 19.84 -24.04 -10.92
CA ARG A 152 19.72 -24.92 -9.75
C ARG A 152 18.47 -25.78 -9.85
N ALA A 153 18.60 -27.03 -10.27
CA ALA A 153 17.54 -28.02 -10.26
C ALA A 153 17.34 -28.66 -8.87
N PRO A 154 16.20 -29.31 -8.60
CA PRO A 154 16.00 -30.08 -7.36
C PRO A 154 17.05 -31.17 -7.11
N MET A 155 17.72 -31.65 -8.16
CA MET A 155 18.80 -32.64 -8.06
C MET A 155 20.22 -32.06 -7.93
N GLY A 156 20.41 -30.74 -8.09
CA GLY A 156 21.73 -30.12 -8.04
C GLY A 156 21.85 -28.91 -8.98
N ASP A 157 23.03 -28.27 -8.99
CA ASP A 157 23.37 -27.27 -10.01
C ASP A 157 23.61 -28.02 -11.35
N VAL A 158 23.04 -27.51 -12.45
CA VAL A 158 23.20 -28.01 -13.81
C VAL A 158 23.91 -26.93 -14.62
N ASP A 159 25.07 -27.29 -15.18
CA ASP A 159 25.87 -26.41 -16.03
C ASP A 159 25.34 -26.44 -17.47
N VAL A 160 25.17 -25.25 -18.04
CA VAL A 160 24.60 -25.05 -19.39
C VAL A 160 25.41 -24.02 -20.16
N ASP A 161 25.39 -24.11 -21.49
CA ASP A 161 25.93 -23.09 -22.39
C ASP A 161 24.76 -22.44 -23.14
N ILE A 162 24.54 -21.15 -22.90
CA ILE A 162 23.41 -20.42 -23.48
C ILE A 162 23.83 -19.89 -24.84
N SER A 163 23.18 -20.37 -25.91
CA SER A 163 23.40 -19.96 -27.29
C SER A 163 22.64 -18.68 -27.66
N LEU A 164 21.41 -18.51 -27.14
CA LEU A 164 20.54 -17.39 -27.50
C LEU A 164 19.62 -17.01 -26.35
N ARG A 165 19.44 -15.70 -26.14
CA ARG A 165 18.32 -15.14 -25.39
C ARG A 165 17.54 -14.19 -26.27
N ARG A 166 16.23 -14.36 -26.32
CA ARG A 166 15.33 -13.60 -27.17
C ARG A 166 14.16 -13.07 -26.36
N GLN A 167 13.81 -11.82 -26.57
CA GLN A 167 12.68 -11.14 -25.93
C GLN A 167 11.58 -10.89 -26.96
N PHE A 168 10.33 -10.98 -26.53
CA PHE A 168 9.16 -10.76 -27.37
C PHE A 168 8.27 -9.68 -26.77
N LEU A 169 7.82 -8.75 -27.62
CA LEU A 169 6.71 -7.87 -27.32
C LEU A 169 5.47 -8.41 -28.02
N ILE A 170 4.61 -9.08 -27.25
CA ILE A 170 3.32 -9.58 -27.72
C ILE A 170 2.24 -8.73 -27.07
N LYS A 171 1.28 -8.25 -27.86
CA LYS A 171 0.09 -7.57 -27.35
C LYS A 171 -1.13 -8.05 -28.12
N GLU A 172 -2.19 -8.37 -27.38
CA GLU A 172 -3.45 -8.86 -27.95
C GLU A 172 -3.27 -10.09 -28.87
N GLY A 173 -2.32 -10.97 -28.53
CA GLY A 173 -1.98 -12.15 -29.33
C GLY A 173 -1.18 -11.85 -30.61
N GLU A 174 -0.79 -10.59 -30.86
CA GLU A 174 0.03 -10.22 -32.01
C GLU A 174 1.48 -9.96 -31.61
N LEU A 175 2.41 -10.56 -32.36
CA LEU A 175 3.84 -10.30 -32.21
C LEU A 175 4.19 -8.91 -32.77
N ARG A 176 4.50 -7.97 -31.89
CA ARG A 176 4.81 -6.57 -32.22
C ARG A 176 6.30 -6.33 -32.44
N ALA A 177 7.16 -6.98 -31.66
CA ALA A 177 8.61 -6.84 -31.78
C ALA A 177 9.36 -8.05 -31.19
N VAL A 178 10.61 -8.25 -31.62
CA VAL A 178 11.51 -9.33 -31.19
C VAL A 178 12.92 -8.78 -31.09
N PHE A 179 13.66 -9.15 -30.03
CA PHE A 179 15.03 -8.68 -29.78
C PHE A 179 15.91 -9.81 -29.26
N ASP A 180 17.15 -9.91 -29.74
CA ASP A 180 18.15 -10.87 -29.26
C ASP A 180 19.13 -10.16 -28.32
N THR A 181 19.34 -10.70 -27.12
CA THR A 181 20.14 -10.05 -26.06
C THR A 181 21.38 -10.89 -25.73
N GLU A 182 22.57 -10.29 -25.80
CA GLU A 182 23.87 -10.97 -25.52
C GLU A 182 24.30 -10.91 -24.03
N THR A 183 23.73 -10.01 -23.23
CA THR A 183 23.98 -9.83 -21.78
C THR A 183 22.69 -9.92 -20.96
N ASP A 184 22.75 -9.78 -19.62
CA ASP A 184 21.56 -9.75 -18.73
C ASP A 184 20.38 -9.02 -19.40
N VAL A 185 19.18 -9.62 -19.37
CA VAL A 185 17.94 -9.13 -20.01
C VAL A 185 17.73 -7.65 -19.67
N ARG A 186 18.15 -6.80 -20.61
CA ARG A 186 18.00 -5.35 -20.56
C ARG A 186 16.71 -4.98 -21.27
N ASP A 187 16.18 -3.83 -20.85
CA ASP A 187 15.15 -3.03 -21.52
C ASP A 187 15.58 -2.55 -22.93
N GLU A 188 16.09 -3.43 -23.79
CA GLU A 188 16.46 -3.13 -25.18
C GLU A 188 15.25 -2.68 -25.99
N ILE A 189 14.06 -3.21 -25.68
CA ILE A 189 12.76 -2.77 -26.19
C ILE A 189 12.51 -1.29 -25.85
N LEU A 190 12.81 -0.89 -24.62
CA LEU A 190 12.62 0.48 -24.13
C LEU A 190 13.70 1.40 -24.71
N LEU A 191 14.94 0.90 -24.84
CA LEU A 191 16.07 1.59 -25.44
C LEU A 191 15.84 1.88 -26.93
N GLU A 192 15.36 0.96 -27.75
CA GLU A 192 15.15 1.19 -29.20
C GLU A 192 14.00 2.20 -29.43
N VAL A 193 12.91 2.08 -28.67
CA VAL A 193 11.77 3.01 -28.68
C VAL A 193 12.20 4.42 -28.25
N LEU A 194 13.13 4.55 -27.30
CA LEU A 194 13.64 5.83 -26.81
C LEU A 194 14.85 6.38 -27.60
N SER A 195 15.66 5.53 -28.23
CA SER A 195 16.98 5.89 -28.79
C SER A 195 17.07 5.99 -30.31
N SER A 196 15.95 5.80 -31.02
CA SER A 196 15.88 5.97 -32.49
C SER A 196 16.40 7.32 -33.02
N ASN A 197 16.65 8.31 -32.14
CA ASN A 197 17.26 9.62 -32.46
C ASN A 197 18.46 10.06 -31.59
N ALA A 198 19.07 9.20 -30.77
CA ALA A 198 20.10 9.63 -29.79
C ALA A 198 21.55 9.28 -30.17
N GLY A 199 22.46 10.26 -30.09
CA GLY A 199 23.88 10.14 -30.43
C GLY A 199 24.74 9.35 -29.42
N LYS A 200 25.96 8.96 -29.84
CA LYS A 200 26.87 8.00 -29.15
C LYS A 200 27.19 8.34 -27.67
N LYS A 201 27.33 9.63 -27.31
CA LYS A 201 27.56 10.07 -25.91
C LYS A 201 26.35 9.87 -24.99
N LEU A 202 25.14 9.87 -25.53
CA LEU A 202 23.90 9.69 -24.79
C LEU A 202 23.73 8.20 -24.39
N LYS A 203 24.21 7.28 -25.23
CA LYS A 203 24.22 5.83 -24.95
C LYS A 203 25.14 5.45 -23.76
N ASP A 204 26.35 6.02 -23.69
CA ASP A 204 27.29 5.76 -22.58
C ASP A 204 26.75 6.27 -21.23
N ILE A 205 26.07 7.41 -21.26
CA ILE A 205 25.40 8.00 -20.10
C ILE A 205 24.23 7.08 -19.65
N ILE A 206 23.34 6.68 -20.58
CA ILE A 206 22.22 5.76 -20.29
C ILE A 206 22.70 4.45 -19.64
N MET A 207 23.84 3.89 -20.09
CA MET A 207 24.43 2.70 -19.47
C MET A 207 24.87 2.92 -18.02
N THR A 208 25.57 4.02 -17.72
CA THR A 208 25.99 4.32 -16.31
C THR A 208 24.84 4.60 -15.36
N ILE A 209 23.69 5.02 -15.88
CA ILE A 209 22.48 5.34 -15.11
C ILE A 209 21.70 4.10 -14.72
N GLN A 210 21.65 3.12 -15.62
CA GLN A 210 21.05 1.82 -15.32
C GLN A 210 21.85 1.07 -14.25
N GLU A 211 23.18 1.23 -14.19
CA GLU A 211 24.00 0.66 -13.12
C GLU A 211 23.65 1.25 -11.74
N GLU A 212 23.40 2.56 -11.64
CA GLU A 212 23.02 3.22 -10.39
C GLU A 212 21.64 2.74 -9.90
N GLN A 213 20.65 2.67 -10.79
CA GLN A 213 19.31 2.18 -10.46
C GLN A 213 19.30 0.67 -10.15
N ASP A 214 20.02 -0.14 -10.94
CA ASP A 214 20.13 -1.59 -10.73
C ASP A 214 20.80 -1.91 -9.38
N ARG A 215 21.81 -1.15 -8.99
CA ARG A 215 22.43 -1.28 -7.67
C ARG A 215 21.43 -1.05 -6.54
N ILE A 216 20.56 -0.04 -6.66
CA ILE A 216 19.51 0.24 -5.67
C ILE A 216 18.46 -0.88 -5.66
N ILE A 217 18.05 -1.36 -6.84
CA ILE A 217 17.06 -2.44 -6.98
C ILE A 217 17.57 -3.75 -6.36
N ARG A 218 18.83 -4.11 -6.63
CA ARG A 218 19.46 -5.35 -6.15
C ARG A 218 20.04 -5.26 -4.74
N GLU A 219 19.96 -4.10 -4.10
CA GLU A 219 20.46 -3.90 -2.75
C GLU A 219 19.84 -4.91 -1.78
N ASN A 220 20.58 -5.31 -0.75
CA ASN A 220 20.11 -6.32 0.20
C ASN A 220 18.74 -5.92 0.79
N ARG A 221 17.85 -6.90 0.99
CA ARG A 221 16.53 -6.71 1.63
C ARG A 221 16.65 -6.24 3.08
N GLU A 222 17.75 -6.58 3.76
CA GLU A 222 17.93 -6.26 5.17
C GLU A 222 18.30 -4.80 5.37
N GLY A 223 17.67 -4.16 6.36
CA GLY A 223 17.86 -2.75 6.66
C GLY A 223 16.93 -1.82 5.87
N VAL A 224 17.28 -0.54 5.87
CA VAL A 224 16.51 0.53 5.24
C VAL A 224 17.28 1.09 4.06
N VAL A 225 16.62 1.15 2.91
CA VAL A 225 17.12 1.83 1.71
C VAL A 225 16.36 3.14 1.58
N VAL A 226 17.09 4.25 1.64
CA VAL A 226 16.56 5.60 1.42
C VAL A 226 17.02 6.09 0.06
N VAL A 227 16.07 6.42 -0.81
CA VAL A 227 16.32 6.97 -2.14
C VAL A 227 15.75 8.38 -2.19
N ASN A 228 16.63 9.37 -2.08
CA ASN A 228 16.27 10.76 -2.26
C ASN A 228 16.50 11.13 -3.74
N GLY A 229 15.42 11.31 -4.49
CA GLY A 229 15.48 11.51 -5.92
C GLY A 229 14.69 12.72 -6.37
N VAL A 230 15.34 13.56 -7.17
CA VAL A 230 14.72 14.73 -7.81
C VAL A 230 13.51 14.32 -8.65
N ALA A 231 12.60 15.25 -8.91
CA ALA A 231 11.43 14.97 -9.74
C ALA A 231 11.82 14.39 -11.10
N GLY A 232 11.11 13.34 -11.53
CA GLY A 232 11.41 12.63 -12.78
C GLY A 232 12.67 11.75 -12.75
N SER A 233 13.29 11.51 -11.59
CA SER A 233 14.43 10.57 -11.43
C SER A 233 14.08 9.09 -11.52
N GLY A 234 12.79 8.74 -11.56
CA GLY A 234 12.33 7.36 -11.57
C GLY A 234 12.23 6.70 -10.18
N LYS A 235 12.25 7.47 -9.09
CA LYS A 235 12.18 6.98 -7.70
C LYS A 235 11.06 5.97 -7.43
N THR A 236 9.82 6.25 -7.87
CA THR A 236 8.68 5.34 -7.74
C THR A 236 8.91 4.06 -8.54
N THR A 237 9.43 4.18 -9.77
CA THR A 237 9.78 3.01 -10.60
C THR A 237 10.82 2.15 -9.89
N ILE A 238 11.86 2.75 -9.33
CA ILE A 238 12.89 2.04 -8.55
C ILE A 238 12.26 1.31 -7.36
N ALA A 239 11.35 1.95 -6.62
CA ALA A 239 10.64 1.31 -5.50
C ALA A 239 9.82 0.09 -5.95
N LEU A 240 9.09 0.19 -7.06
CA LEU A 240 8.28 -0.91 -7.60
C LEU A 240 9.15 -2.04 -8.13
N HIS A 241 10.17 -1.74 -8.94
CA HIS A 241 11.08 -2.74 -9.48
C HIS A 241 11.87 -3.43 -8.36
N ARG A 242 12.29 -2.69 -7.34
CA ARG A 242 12.90 -3.27 -6.13
C ARG A 242 11.93 -4.19 -5.41
N THR A 243 10.66 -3.79 -5.27
CA THR A 243 9.64 -4.62 -4.63
C THR A 243 9.41 -5.91 -5.40
N ALA A 244 9.29 -5.84 -6.72
CA ALA A 244 9.18 -7.01 -7.58
C ALA A 244 10.43 -7.90 -7.49
N TYR A 245 11.63 -7.32 -7.53
CA TYR A 245 12.89 -8.05 -7.34
C TYR A 245 12.95 -8.77 -5.99
N LEU A 246 12.52 -8.12 -4.90
CA LEU A 246 12.50 -8.71 -3.57
C LEU A 246 11.45 -9.82 -3.44
N LEU A 247 10.24 -9.61 -3.96
CA LEU A 247 9.19 -10.62 -4.00
C LEU A 247 9.63 -11.86 -4.78
N TYR A 248 10.30 -11.66 -5.93
CA TYR A 248 10.84 -12.76 -6.72
C TYR A 248 11.91 -13.55 -5.97
N ASN A 249 12.97 -12.88 -5.50
CA ASN A 249 14.13 -13.56 -4.90
C ASN A 249 13.84 -14.09 -3.48
N TYR A 250 12.92 -13.48 -2.75
CA TYR A 250 12.60 -13.82 -1.36
C TYR A 250 11.13 -14.24 -1.17
N ARG A 251 10.51 -14.81 -2.20
CA ARG A 251 9.09 -15.17 -2.24
C ARG A 251 8.61 -15.93 -0.99
N LYS A 252 9.36 -16.96 -0.58
CA LYS A 252 9.03 -17.77 0.62
C LYS A 252 8.92 -16.96 1.91
N ILE A 253 9.57 -15.79 1.97
CA ILE A 253 9.65 -14.92 3.15
C ILE A 253 8.70 -13.73 3.02
N LEU A 254 8.46 -13.22 1.81
CA LEU A 254 7.77 -11.96 1.55
C LEU A 254 6.35 -12.10 0.97
N GLU A 255 5.94 -13.28 0.52
CA GLU A 255 4.58 -13.54 0.01
C GLU A 255 3.51 -13.11 1.05
N ASN A 256 2.58 -12.23 0.64
CA ASN A 256 1.56 -11.63 1.52
C ASN A 256 2.11 -10.82 2.72
N LYS A 257 3.37 -10.37 2.65
CA LYS A 257 4.05 -9.66 3.76
C LYS A 257 4.76 -8.37 3.31
N VAL A 258 4.36 -7.82 2.17
CA VAL A 258 4.82 -6.52 1.70
C VAL A 258 3.69 -5.51 1.86
N LEU A 259 4.00 -4.36 2.45
CA LEU A 259 3.10 -3.22 2.58
C LEU A 259 3.65 -2.04 1.77
N ILE A 260 2.89 -1.54 0.81
CA ILE A 260 3.19 -0.32 0.08
C ILE A 260 2.29 0.79 0.63
N LEU A 261 2.89 1.91 1.02
CA LEU A 261 2.18 3.13 1.41
C LEU A 261 2.50 4.24 0.41
N GLY A 262 1.47 4.72 -0.27
CA GLY A 262 1.56 5.82 -1.22
C GLY A 262 0.99 7.14 -0.67
N PRO A 263 1.10 8.22 -1.47
CA PRO A 263 0.64 9.55 -1.09
C PRO A 263 -0.88 9.71 -1.11
N ASN A 264 -1.59 9.03 -2.03
CA ASN A 264 -3.05 9.15 -2.21
C ASN A 264 -3.64 7.89 -2.85
N ASN A 265 -4.97 7.76 -2.81
CA ASN A 265 -5.69 6.60 -3.32
C ASN A 265 -5.60 6.47 -4.85
N MET A 266 -5.60 7.58 -5.60
CA MET A 266 -5.36 7.58 -7.05
C MET A 266 -4.03 6.90 -7.43
N PHE A 267 -2.97 7.17 -6.68
CA PHE A 267 -1.67 6.54 -6.88
C PHE A 267 -1.74 5.05 -6.53
N MET A 268 -2.42 4.67 -5.45
CA MET A 268 -2.55 3.27 -5.05
C MET A 268 -3.33 2.44 -6.07
N ASP A 269 -4.33 3.03 -6.74
CA ASP A 269 -5.05 2.40 -7.84
C ASP A 269 -4.14 2.15 -9.05
N TYR A 270 -3.26 3.10 -9.37
CA TYR A 270 -2.26 2.93 -10.42
C TYR A 270 -1.29 1.79 -10.09
N ILE A 271 -0.74 1.76 -8.87
CA ILE A 271 0.17 0.69 -8.42
C ILE A 271 -0.50 -0.69 -8.45
N SER A 272 -1.77 -0.74 -8.07
CA SER A 272 -2.57 -1.98 -8.06
C SER A 272 -2.81 -2.55 -9.45
N GLN A 273 -2.62 -1.77 -10.53
CA GLN A 273 -2.65 -2.25 -11.91
C GLN A 273 -1.26 -2.70 -12.40
N VAL A 274 -0.20 -2.04 -11.92
CA VAL A 274 1.18 -2.28 -12.37
C VAL A 274 1.79 -3.53 -11.71
N LEU A 275 1.57 -3.79 -10.42
CA LEU A 275 2.16 -4.96 -9.75
C LEU A 275 1.61 -6.32 -10.24
N PRO A 276 0.30 -6.50 -10.51
CA PRO A 276 -0.20 -7.75 -11.06
C PRO A 276 0.33 -8.06 -12.47
N SER A 277 0.63 -7.03 -13.26
CA SER A 277 1.24 -7.21 -14.59
C SER A 277 2.68 -7.72 -14.50
N LEU A 278 3.36 -7.50 -13.37
CA LEU A 278 4.67 -8.07 -13.02
C LEU A 278 4.61 -9.49 -12.43
N GLY A 279 3.41 -10.09 -12.32
CA GLY A 279 3.26 -11.49 -11.92
C GLY A 279 3.34 -11.77 -10.41
N GLU A 280 3.24 -10.73 -9.57
CA GLU A 280 3.30 -10.85 -8.11
C GLU A 280 1.94 -10.49 -7.48
N GLY A 281 1.32 -11.44 -6.78
CA GLY A 281 0.09 -11.23 -6.02
C GLY A 281 0.36 -11.20 -4.51
N GLY A 282 -0.51 -10.57 -3.73
CA GLY A 282 -0.38 -10.55 -2.27
C GLY A 282 0.46 -9.40 -1.72
N VAL A 283 0.31 -8.21 -2.28
CA VAL A 283 0.88 -6.97 -1.70
C VAL A 283 -0.26 -6.18 -1.06
N HIS A 284 -0.05 -5.71 0.16
CA HIS A 284 -0.97 -4.80 0.81
C HIS A 284 -0.65 -3.37 0.35
N ASN A 285 -1.62 -2.70 -0.26
CA ASN A 285 -1.51 -1.34 -0.75
C ASN A 285 -2.49 -0.48 0.04
N ASP A 286 -2.02 0.60 0.66
CA ASP A 286 -2.86 1.53 1.42
C ASP A 286 -2.24 2.95 1.41
N THR A 287 -2.97 3.97 1.88
CA THR A 287 -2.33 5.23 2.30
C THR A 287 -2.00 5.15 3.79
N PHE A 288 -1.02 5.93 4.25
CA PHE A 288 -0.74 5.97 5.70
C PHE A 288 -1.96 6.45 6.50
N LYS A 289 -2.67 7.45 5.97
CA LYS A 289 -3.87 8.04 6.57
C LYS A 289 -4.97 7.00 6.73
N ASP A 290 -5.32 6.28 5.67
CA ASP A 290 -6.42 5.31 5.70
C ASP A 290 -6.09 4.09 6.57
N LEU A 291 -4.85 3.57 6.45
CA LEU A 291 -4.34 2.52 7.34
C LEU A 291 -4.43 2.95 8.81
N ALA A 292 -3.97 4.16 9.13
CA ALA A 292 -3.94 4.64 10.50
C ALA A 292 -5.35 4.90 11.05
N LEU A 293 -6.25 5.52 10.28
CA LEU A 293 -7.63 5.76 10.69
C LEU A 293 -8.39 4.45 10.93
N SER A 294 -8.19 3.46 10.06
CA SER A 294 -8.71 2.11 10.22
C SER A 294 -8.24 1.46 11.54
N LEU A 295 -6.94 1.56 11.84
CA LEU A 295 -6.38 1.04 13.09
C LEU A 295 -6.79 1.84 14.34
N LEU A 296 -7.04 3.14 14.18
CA LEU A 296 -7.50 4.03 15.25
C LEU A 296 -8.97 3.80 15.58
N GLU A 297 -9.75 3.15 14.71
CA GLU A 297 -11.20 2.99 14.79
C GLU A 297 -11.89 4.35 14.93
N PHE A 298 -11.40 5.34 14.20
CA PHE A 298 -11.79 6.74 14.35
C PHE A 298 -12.87 7.11 13.31
N GLU A 299 -14.07 7.49 13.76
CA GLU A 299 -15.15 7.95 12.87
C GLU A 299 -14.90 9.41 12.44
N GLY A 300 -14.76 9.62 11.12
CA GLY A 300 -14.25 10.86 10.50
C GLY A 300 -15.03 12.16 10.71
N SER A 301 -16.14 12.16 11.46
CA SER A 301 -16.96 13.37 11.68
C SER A 301 -16.26 14.51 12.45
N MET A 302 -15.11 14.23 13.09
CA MET A 302 -14.29 15.22 13.80
C MET A 302 -12.92 15.48 13.13
N PHE A 303 -12.74 15.05 11.89
CA PHE A 303 -11.47 15.08 11.19
C PHE A 303 -11.49 16.10 10.04
N MET A 304 -10.57 17.07 10.06
CA MET A 304 -10.33 17.96 8.94
C MET A 304 -9.23 17.35 8.06
N GLY A 305 -9.63 16.61 7.02
CA GLY A 305 -8.71 15.95 6.09
C GLY A 305 -8.46 16.79 4.84
N GLU A 306 -9.42 16.81 3.92
CA GLU A 306 -9.27 17.46 2.60
C GLU A 306 -9.04 18.99 2.71
N ASP A 307 -9.60 19.64 3.72
CA ASP A 307 -9.40 21.08 3.98
C ASP A 307 -8.06 21.41 4.67
N TYR A 308 -7.38 20.42 5.25
CA TYR A 308 -6.16 20.65 6.03
C TYR A 308 -4.99 21.05 5.13
N THR A 309 -4.78 20.31 4.04
CA THR A 309 -3.71 20.61 3.07
C THR A 309 -3.95 21.95 2.39
N GLU A 310 -5.21 22.26 2.06
CA GLU A 310 -5.62 23.57 1.54
C GLU A 310 -5.26 24.70 2.52
N ALA A 311 -5.57 24.53 3.81
CA ALA A 311 -5.25 25.52 4.84
C ALA A 311 -3.74 25.68 5.10
N LEU A 312 -2.95 24.62 4.93
CA LEU A 312 -1.48 24.73 4.98
C LEU A 312 -0.93 25.53 3.79
N ILE A 313 -1.49 25.32 2.59
CA ILE A 313 -1.07 25.99 1.36
C ILE A 313 -1.47 27.47 1.34
N SER A 314 -2.63 27.80 1.92
CA SER A 314 -3.08 29.19 2.10
C SER A 314 -2.27 29.95 3.16
N GLY A 315 -1.44 29.25 3.93
CA GLY A 315 -0.52 29.85 4.89
C GLY A 315 -1.17 30.19 6.23
N ASP A 316 -2.18 29.44 6.67
CA ASP A 316 -2.76 29.57 8.01
C ASP A 316 -1.67 29.38 9.08
N GLU A 317 -1.26 30.48 9.73
CA GLU A 317 -0.14 30.49 10.67
C GLU A 317 -0.35 29.54 11.86
N GLU A 318 -1.58 29.38 12.33
CA GLU A 318 -1.90 28.54 13.49
C GLU A 318 -1.77 27.06 13.11
N LEU A 319 -2.35 26.66 11.98
CA LEU A 319 -2.26 25.29 11.46
C LEU A 319 -0.83 24.92 11.05
N VAL A 320 -0.10 25.83 10.38
CA VAL A 320 1.30 25.61 9.98
C VAL A 320 2.20 25.45 11.20
N SER A 321 2.03 26.28 12.23
CA SER A 321 2.78 26.19 13.48
C SER A 321 2.51 24.87 14.21
N ASP A 322 1.24 24.47 14.30
CA ASP A 322 0.86 23.20 14.92
C ASP A 322 1.39 21.98 14.14
N ALA A 323 1.31 22.01 12.81
CA ALA A 323 1.87 20.98 11.94
C ALA A 323 3.39 20.81 12.16
N ARG A 324 4.13 21.93 12.16
CA ARG A 324 5.58 21.94 12.41
C ARG A 324 5.92 21.42 13.79
N ARG A 325 5.17 21.83 14.82
CA ARG A 325 5.34 21.34 16.19
C ARG A 325 5.15 19.82 16.25
N LYS A 326 4.04 19.28 15.73
CA LYS A 326 3.73 17.85 15.77
C LYS A 326 4.69 16.99 14.92
N ARG A 327 5.30 17.57 13.89
CA ARG A 327 6.35 16.91 13.10
C ARG A 327 7.74 16.94 13.77
N SER A 328 7.96 17.78 14.78
CA SER A 328 9.26 17.95 15.43
C SER A 328 9.64 16.78 16.35
N ALA A 329 10.95 16.61 16.58
CA ALA A 329 11.47 15.66 17.56
C ALA A 329 11.03 16.00 19.00
N ASP A 330 10.85 17.28 19.31
CA ASP A 330 10.42 17.72 20.65
C ASP A 330 9.02 17.21 21.00
N PHE A 331 8.12 17.12 20.01
CA PHE A 331 6.77 16.61 20.25
C PHE A 331 6.74 15.13 20.59
N ARG A 332 7.72 14.34 20.13
CA ARG A 332 7.90 12.96 20.58
C ARG A 332 8.17 12.90 22.09
N ALA A 333 9.01 13.79 22.62
CA ALA A 333 9.27 13.85 24.05
C ALA A 333 7.99 14.22 24.84
N VAL A 334 7.18 15.13 24.30
CA VAL A 334 5.85 15.46 24.86
C VAL A 334 4.92 14.25 24.88
N LEU A 335 4.92 13.42 23.83
CA LEU A 335 4.12 12.17 23.80
C LEU A 335 4.58 11.18 24.86
N GLU A 336 5.89 10.99 25.04
CA GLU A 336 6.45 10.11 26.09
C GLU A 336 6.09 10.60 27.50
N GLU A 337 6.22 11.90 27.74
CA GLU A 337 5.80 12.51 29.00
C GLU A 337 4.30 12.28 29.25
N LYS A 338 3.46 12.45 28.21
CA LYS A 338 2.02 12.20 28.31
C LYS A 338 1.69 10.73 28.57
N ILE A 339 2.47 9.81 28.01
CA ILE A 339 2.34 8.37 28.31
C ILE A 339 2.66 8.12 29.79
N GLU A 340 3.77 8.65 30.30
CA GLU A 340 4.14 8.49 31.70
C GLU A 340 3.14 9.14 32.68
N GLU A 341 2.59 10.29 32.31
CA GLU A 341 1.52 10.96 33.05
C GLU A 341 0.28 10.06 33.09
N THR A 342 -0.16 9.58 31.92
CA THR A 342 -1.32 8.68 31.76
C THR A 342 -1.16 7.44 32.62
N GLU A 343 0.02 6.81 32.63
CA GLU A 343 0.26 5.60 33.44
C GLU A 343 0.03 5.83 34.93
N LYS A 344 0.29 7.04 35.44
CA LYS A 344 0.17 7.40 36.85
C LYS A 344 -1.23 7.90 37.21
N THR A 345 -1.89 8.62 36.32
CA THR A 345 -3.12 9.38 36.65
C THR A 345 -4.40 8.82 36.06
N TYR A 346 -4.32 7.88 35.09
CA TYR A 346 -5.52 7.41 34.38
C TYR A 346 -6.50 6.66 35.29
N PHE A 347 -5.99 5.82 36.22
CA PHE A 347 -6.81 5.09 37.18
C PHE A 347 -6.58 5.62 38.60
N GLU A 348 -7.66 6.00 39.28
CA GLU A 348 -7.61 6.36 40.70
C GLU A 348 -7.90 5.11 41.55
N PHE A 349 -6.85 4.48 42.09
CA PHE A 349 -7.00 3.27 42.91
C PHE A 349 -7.37 3.60 44.36
N LYS A 350 -8.33 2.83 44.89
CA LYS A 350 -8.72 2.78 46.30
C LYS A 350 -8.67 1.35 46.78
N ASP A 351 -8.48 1.14 48.08
CA ASP A 351 -8.48 -0.20 48.67
C ASP A 351 -9.79 -0.92 48.32
N ILE A 352 -9.66 -2.15 47.82
CA ILE A 352 -10.80 -2.97 47.40
C ILE A 352 -11.15 -3.91 48.54
N GLU A 353 -12.30 -3.69 49.15
CA GLU A 353 -12.90 -4.60 50.13
C GLU A 353 -14.14 -5.29 49.54
N PHE A 354 -14.36 -6.55 49.92
CA PHE A 354 -15.56 -7.30 49.56
C PHE A 354 -15.96 -8.22 50.71
N LEU A 355 -17.21 -8.10 51.17
CA LEU A 355 -17.77 -8.90 52.27
C LEU A 355 -16.90 -8.92 53.55
N GLY A 356 -16.27 -7.78 53.87
CA GLY A 356 -15.42 -7.60 55.06
C GLY A 356 -14.01 -8.18 54.94
N GLN A 357 -13.62 -8.66 53.75
CA GLN A 357 -12.25 -9.09 53.44
C GLN A 357 -11.58 -8.08 52.51
N SER A 358 -10.32 -7.74 52.79
CA SER A 358 -9.49 -6.93 51.88
C SER A 358 -9.07 -7.79 50.69
N LEU A 359 -9.51 -7.40 49.48
CA LEU A 359 -9.17 -8.08 48.25
C LEU A 359 -7.79 -7.65 47.76
N LEU A 360 -7.55 -6.36 47.60
CA LEU A 360 -6.30 -5.77 47.12
C LEU A 360 -6.19 -4.36 47.69
N THR A 361 -5.01 -4.00 48.17
CA THR A 361 -4.69 -2.63 48.60
C THR A 361 -4.35 -1.76 47.39
N ARG A 362 -4.44 -0.43 47.57
CA ARG A 362 -3.98 0.55 46.59
C ARG A 362 -2.52 0.32 46.19
N GLU A 363 -1.63 0.12 47.16
CA GLU A 363 -0.21 -0.08 46.91
C GLU A 363 0.06 -1.36 46.10
N GLU A 364 -0.66 -2.47 46.39
CA GLU A 364 -0.55 -3.70 45.60
C GLU A 364 -0.97 -3.46 44.14
N MET A 365 -2.06 -2.75 43.89
CA MET A 365 -2.53 -2.46 42.54
C MET A 365 -1.57 -1.56 41.76
N GLU A 366 -1.05 -0.51 42.40
CA GLU A 366 -0.06 0.39 41.80
C GLU A 366 1.25 -0.37 41.49
N ASN A 367 1.72 -1.22 42.41
CA ASN A 367 2.91 -2.05 42.17
C ASN A 367 2.71 -3.02 40.99
N ILE A 368 1.54 -3.67 40.90
CA ILE A 368 1.22 -4.59 39.79
C ILE A 368 1.27 -3.85 38.44
N LEU A 369 0.74 -2.63 38.36
CA LEU A 369 0.66 -1.86 37.12
C LEU A 369 1.97 -1.15 36.75
N LEU A 370 2.65 -0.56 37.72
CA LEU A 370 3.80 0.32 37.49
C LEU A 370 5.15 -0.39 37.60
N LYS A 371 5.20 -1.56 38.26
CA LYS A 371 6.44 -2.34 38.44
C LYS A 371 6.34 -3.73 37.79
N ASP A 372 5.46 -4.60 38.27
CA ASP A 372 5.47 -6.02 37.90
C ASP A 372 5.19 -6.25 36.41
N PHE A 373 4.29 -5.45 35.84
CA PHE A 373 3.89 -5.56 34.44
C PHE A 373 4.40 -4.42 33.55
N LYS A 374 5.41 -3.65 33.97
CA LYS A 374 5.91 -2.50 33.19
C LYS A 374 6.34 -2.84 31.76
N TYR A 375 6.77 -4.08 31.51
CA TYR A 375 7.20 -4.56 30.20
C TYR A 375 6.07 -4.67 29.15
N MET A 376 4.80 -4.49 29.52
CA MET A 376 3.67 -4.57 28.60
C MET A 376 2.90 -3.23 28.50
N PRO A 377 2.16 -3.00 27.40
CA PRO A 377 1.33 -1.81 27.22
C PRO A 377 0.35 -1.58 28.38
N PHE A 378 0.15 -0.32 28.74
CA PHE A 378 -0.61 0.09 29.93
C PHE A 378 -1.99 -0.56 30.05
N PHE A 379 -2.82 -0.50 29.01
CA PHE A 379 -4.16 -1.08 29.05
C PHE A 379 -4.17 -2.61 29.05
N ARG A 380 -3.10 -3.26 28.55
CA ARG A 380 -2.93 -4.71 28.73
C ARG A 380 -2.63 -5.05 30.19
N ARG A 381 -1.87 -4.20 30.91
CA ARG A 381 -1.65 -4.34 32.36
C ARG A 381 -2.96 -4.19 33.11
N ALA A 382 -3.75 -3.15 32.81
CA ALA A 382 -5.06 -2.92 33.43
C ALA A 382 -6.00 -4.12 33.25
N LYS A 383 -6.04 -4.70 32.04
CA LYS A 383 -6.82 -5.92 31.76
C LYS A 383 -6.33 -7.13 32.57
N ARG A 384 -5.03 -7.25 32.83
CA ARG A 384 -4.48 -8.29 33.73
C ARG A 384 -4.83 -8.03 35.19
N LEU A 385 -4.72 -6.79 35.67
CA LEU A 385 -5.12 -6.42 37.02
C LEU A 385 -6.60 -6.76 37.26
N LYS A 386 -7.47 -6.46 36.29
CA LYS A 386 -8.88 -6.88 36.34
C LYS A 386 -9.03 -8.39 36.50
N LYS A 387 -8.26 -9.20 35.76
CA LYS A 387 -8.30 -10.67 35.91
C LYS A 387 -7.90 -11.11 37.32
N ILE A 388 -6.92 -10.44 37.94
CA ILE A 388 -6.50 -10.70 39.33
C ILE A 388 -7.63 -10.35 40.31
N ILE A 389 -8.23 -9.17 40.18
CA ILE A 389 -9.39 -8.74 41.01
C ILE A 389 -10.55 -9.73 40.89
N VAL A 390 -10.90 -10.12 39.65
CA VAL A 390 -11.98 -11.08 39.38
C VAL A 390 -11.67 -12.47 39.96
N LYS A 391 -10.39 -12.88 39.99
CA LYS A 391 -9.96 -14.12 40.61
C LYS A 391 -10.13 -14.06 42.13
N ARG A 392 -9.64 -13.02 42.80
CA ARG A 392 -9.82 -12.86 44.27
C ARG A 392 -11.30 -12.74 44.65
N LEU A 393 -12.11 -12.01 43.87
CA LEU A 393 -13.58 -11.99 44.05
C LEU A 393 -14.22 -13.38 43.97
N LYS A 394 -13.71 -14.25 43.10
CA LYS A 394 -14.19 -15.63 42.97
C LYS A 394 -13.83 -16.46 44.20
N GLU A 395 -12.62 -16.28 44.73
CA GLU A 395 -12.15 -16.96 45.95
C GLU A 395 -13.03 -16.59 47.16
N VAL A 396 -13.27 -15.29 47.42
CA VAL A 396 -14.15 -14.84 48.51
C VAL A 396 -15.60 -15.31 48.32
N ARG A 397 -16.10 -15.29 47.09
CA ARG A 397 -17.43 -15.84 46.77
C ARG A 397 -17.50 -17.33 47.10
N ASP A 398 -16.48 -18.12 46.75
CA ASP A 398 -16.46 -19.56 46.96
C ASP A 398 -16.38 -19.89 48.46
N GLU A 399 -15.63 -19.11 49.25
CA GLU A 399 -15.63 -19.18 50.72
C GLU A 399 -17.01 -18.90 51.31
N LYS A 400 -17.66 -17.80 50.89
CA LYS A 400 -18.99 -17.42 51.39
C LYS A 400 -20.07 -18.41 50.98
N ARG A 401 -20.00 -18.94 49.75
CA ARG A 401 -20.87 -20.03 49.31
C ARG A 401 -20.70 -21.26 50.19
N PHE A 402 -19.47 -21.63 50.54
CA PHE A 402 -19.19 -22.74 51.43
C PHE A 402 -19.78 -22.51 52.84
N GLU A 403 -19.70 -21.28 53.37
CA GLU A 403 -20.36 -20.92 54.64
C GLU A 403 -21.89 -21.07 54.58
N ILE A 404 -22.52 -20.60 53.49
CA ILE A 404 -23.97 -20.74 53.26
C ILE A 404 -24.37 -22.22 53.19
N ASP A 405 -23.64 -23.01 52.40
CA ASP A 405 -23.89 -24.44 52.23
C ASP A 405 -23.69 -25.20 53.54
N ARG A 406 -22.66 -24.86 54.33
CA ARG A 406 -22.43 -25.46 55.66
C ARG A 406 -23.55 -25.13 56.63
N ARG A 407 -24.01 -23.88 56.66
CA ARG A 407 -25.13 -23.44 57.52
C ARG A 407 -26.43 -24.14 57.15
N TYR A 408 -26.69 -24.30 55.85
CA TYR A 408 -27.83 -25.06 55.34
C TYR A 408 -27.78 -26.52 55.83
N GLU A 409 -26.63 -27.20 55.70
CA GLU A 409 -26.45 -28.58 56.17
C GLU A 409 -26.58 -28.71 57.71
N GLU A 410 -26.04 -27.77 58.48
CA GLU A 410 -26.18 -27.73 59.94
C GLU A 410 -27.65 -27.55 60.37
N ASN A 411 -28.38 -26.63 59.73
CA ASN A 411 -29.79 -26.38 60.01
C ASN A 411 -30.66 -27.57 59.62
N LYS A 412 -30.37 -28.19 58.47
CA LYS A 412 -31.03 -29.41 58.00
C LYS A 412 -30.80 -30.60 58.92
N LYS A 413 -29.63 -30.70 59.58
CA LYS A 413 -29.35 -31.75 60.60
C LYS A 413 -30.03 -31.48 61.94
N LYS A 414 -30.16 -30.22 62.36
CA LYS A 414 -30.79 -29.83 63.63
C LYS A 414 -32.32 -30.02 63.61
N MET A 415 -32.94 -29.84 62.45
CA MET A 415 -34.35 -30.12 62.24
C MET A 415 -34.51 -31.58 61.80
N LYS A 416 -35.19 -32.43 62.58
CA LYS A 416 -35.59 -33.79 62.14
C LYS A 416 -36.69 -33.65 61.08
N ALA A 417 -36.30 -33.30 59.86
CA ALA A 417 -37.13 -32.56 58.91
C ALA A 417 -38.35 -33.31 58.34
N ASP A 418 -39.51 -32.67 58.43
CA ASP A 418 -40.70 -32.97 57.63
C ASP A 418 -40.62 -32.23 56.28
N GLY A 419 -41.36 -32.66 55.25
CA GLY A 419 -41.16 -32.21 53.86
C GLY A 419 -41.33 -30.70 53.59
N ASN A 420 -42.09 -29.98 54.43
CA ASN A 420 -42.32 -28.53 54.28
C ASN A 420 -41.14 -27.67 54.78
N ASP A 421 -40.42 -28.10 55.82
CA ASP A 421 -39.29 -27.34 56.37
C ASP A 421 -38.08 -27.34 55.43
N ILE A 422 -37.90 -28.42 54.66
CA ILE A 422 -36.84 -28.55 53.66
C ILE A 422 -37.06 -27.55 52.51
N ASN A 423 -38.30 -27.39 52.04
CA ASN A 423 -38.61 -26.43 50.98
C ASN A 423 -38.35 -24.98 51.40
N MET A 424 -38.63 -24.64 52.67
CA MET A 424 -38.35 -23.31 53.21
C MET A 424 -36.83 -23.05 53.31
N LEU A 425 -36.05 -24.02 53.80
CA LEU A 425 -34.59 -23.95 53.86
C LEU A 425 -33.94 -23.84 52.47
N ASP A 426 -34.46 -24.57 51.48
CA ASP A 426 -34.02 -24.47 50.08
C ASP A 426 -34.31 -23.09 49.48
N GLY A 427 -35.48 -22.52 49.80
CA GLY A 427 -35.84 -21.15 49.41
C GLY A 427 -34.89 -20.11 49.98
N MET A 428 -34.56 -20.20 51.27
CA MET A 428 -33.62 -19.29 51.95
C MET A 428 -32.21 -19.40 51.36
N ARG A 429 -31.70 -20.64 51.17
CA ARG A 429 -30.40 -20.88 50.53
C ARG A 429 -30.33 -20.30 49.12
N LYS A 430 -31.37 -20.53 48.30
CA LYS A 430 -31.43 -19.97 46.93
C LYS A 430 -31.43 -18.44 46.95
N SER A 431 -32.12 -17.82 47.90
CA SER A 431 -32.13 -16.36 48.06
C SER A 431 -30.75 -15.81 48.42
N GLU A 432 -30.09 -16.39 49.43
CA GLU A 432 -28.73 -15.97 49.84
C GLU A 432 -27.70 -16.16 48.71
N LEU A 433 -27.79 -17.26 47.97
CA LEU A 433 -26.92 -17.48 46.80
C LEU A 433 -27.18 -16.48 45.67
N ARG A 434 -28.45 -16.11 45.44
CA ARG A 434 -28.81 -15.09 44.43
C ARG A 434 -28.29 -13.72 44.83
N GLU A 435 -28.42 -13.35 46.09
CA GLU A 435 -27.90 -12.11 46.65
C GLU A 435 -26.37 -12.04 46.54
N LEU A 436 -25.67 -13.12 46.90
CA LEU A 436 -24.22 -13.22 46.71
C LEU A 436 -23.80 -13.04 45.24
N LEU A 437 -24.51 -13.67 44.30
CA LEU A 437 -24.23 -13.52 42.87
C LEU A 437 -24.50 -12.09 42.38
N GLN A 438 -25.52 -11.43 42.91
CA GLN A 438 -25.81 -10.04 42.59
C GLN A 438 -24.71 -9.11 43.10
N LEU A 439 -24.26 -9.27 44.35
CA LEU A 439 -23.16 -8.49 44.93
C LEU A 439 -21.84 -8.67 44.14
N VAL A 440 -21.52 -9.90 43.73
CA VAL A 440 -20.34 -10.15 42.87
C VAL A 440 -20.49 -9.47 41.50
N SER A 441 -21.69 -9.49 40.92
CA SER A 441 -21.97 -8.86 39.63
C SER A 441 -21.83 -7.34 39.71
N GLU A 442 -22.40 -6.71 40.74
CA GLU A 442 -22.28 -5.28 41.02
C GLU A 442 -20.81 -4.89 41.23
N LYS A 443 -20.08 -5.62 42.07
CA LYS A 443 -18.66 -5.35 42.31
C LYS A 443 -17.80 -5.51 41.05
N ARG A 444 -18.13 -6.46 40.16
CA ARG A 444 -17.44 -6.62 38.87
C ARG A 444 -17.68 -5.45 37.91
N LYS A 445 -18.82 -4.76 37.99
CA LYS A 445 -19.13 -3.61 37.12
C LYS A 445 -18.24 -2.42 37.44
N GLU A 446 -17.86 -2.22 38.71
CA GLU A 446 -16.93 -1.17 39.14
C GLU A 446 -15.58 -1.26 38.40
N PHE A 447 -15.17 -2.46 37.98
CA PHE A 447 -13.92 -2.71 37.27
C PHE A 447 -14.10 -2.92 35.76
N ARG A 448 -15.19 -2.40 35.18
CA ARG A 448 -15.40 -2.46 33.72
C ARG A 448 -14.35 -1.63 32.98
N GLU A 449 -14.07 -0.42 33.46
CA GLU A 449 -13.15 0.56 32.88
C GLU A 449 -11.71 0.03 32.71
N LEU A 450 -11.26 -0.89 33.56
CA LEU A 450 -9.95 -1.57 33.40
C LEU A 450 -9.82 -2.41 32.11
N SER A 451 -10.89 -2.53 31.31
CA SER A 451 -10.93 -3.28 30.05
C SER A 451 -11.08 -2.39 28.82
N GLU A 452 -11.58 -1.17 29.01
CA GLU A 452 -11.97 -0.22 27.97
C GLU A 452 -11.09 1.02 28.15
N GLY A 453 -9.82 0.88 27.78
CA GLY A 453 -8.90 2.01 27.72
C GLY A 453 -9.31 2.95 26.60
N ASP A 454 -9.31 4.25 26.87
CA ASP A 454 -9.55 5.28 25.87
C ASP A 454 -8.27 6.11 25.71
N TYR A 455 -7.49 5.81 24.67
CA TYR A 455 -6.30 6.57 24.32
C TYR A 455 -6.64 8.02 23.92
N LEU A 456 -7.85 8.29 23.42
CA LEU A 456 -8.28 9.64 23.03
C LEU A 456 -8.40 10.55 24.24
N ARG A 457 -8.76 10.00 25.42
CA ARG A 457 -8.74 10.76 26.67
C ARG A 457 -7.34 11.32 26.96
N SER A 458 -6.30 10.53 26.74
CA SER A 458 -4.91 10.95 26.92
C SER A 458 -4.44 11.92 25.83
N TYR A 459 -4.93 11.77 24.59
CA TYR A 459 -4.54 12.63 23.48
C TYR A 459 -5.29 13.98 23.46
N ARG A 460 -6.47 14.07 24.10
CA ARG A 460 -7.32 15.27 24.09
C ARG A 460 -6.63 16.52 24.63
N ASP A 461 -5.68 16.37 25.54
CA ASP A 461 -4.94 17.51 26.10
C ASP A 461 -3.81 18.00 25.17
N LEU A 462 -3.47 17.24 24.13
CA LEU A 462 -2.39 17.54 23.17
C LEU A 462 -2.90 18.18 21.87
N LYS A 463 -4.21 18.14 21.64
CA LYS A 463 -4.84 18.74 20.45
C LYS A 463 -4.82 20.27 20.57
N SER A 464 -4.53 20.92 19.46
CA SER A 464 -4.52 22.40 19.39
C SER A 464 -5.90 22.95 19.04
N PHE A 465 -6.74 22.16 18.36
CA PHE A 465 -8.04 22.58 17.84
C PHE A 465 -9.19 21.77 18.41
N ALA A 466 -10.43 22.23 18.17
CA ALA A 466 -11.62 21.49 18.56
C ALA A 466 -11.72 20.12 17.83
N PHE A 467 -11.23 20.09 16.59
CA PHE A 467 -11.17 18.94 15.68
C PHE A 467 -9.75 18.34 15.62
N TYR A 468 -9.63 17.17 15.01
CA TYR A 468 -8.34 16.54 14.71
C TYR A 468 -7.91 16.85 13.28
N THR A 469 -6.60 16.98 13.10
CA THR A 469 -5.94 17.28 11.83
C THR A 469 -5.13 16.09 11.34
N GLU A 470 -4.68 16.10 10.08
CA GLU A 470 -3.80 15.03 9.58
C GLU A 470 -2.50 14.90 10.38
N ALA A 471 -1.98 16.01 10.91
CA ALA A 471 -0.81 15.99 11.80
C ALA A 471 -1.05 15.26 13.14
N ASP A 472 -2.30 15.01 13.53
CA ASP A 472 -2.64 14.24 14.73
C ASP A 472 -2.58 12.73 14.52
N ILE A 473 -2.71 12.25 13.27
CA ILE A 473 -2.86 10.81 12.98
C ILE A 473 -1.67 10.01 13.51
N ALA A 474 -0.45 10.35 13.10
CA ALA A 474 0.74 9.60 13.52
C ALA A 474 0.99 9.64 15.03
N PRO A 475 0.90 10.81 15.70
CA PRO A 475 0.94 10.88 17.17
C PRO A 475 -0.13 10.04 17.87
N MET A 476 -1.38 10.08 17.40
CA MET A 476 -2.47 9.27 17.95
C MET A 476 -2.20 7.78 17.77
N LEU A 477 -1.70 7.39 16.59
CA LEU A 477 -1.35 6.01 16.26
C LEU A 477 -0.21 5.50 17.15
N TYR A 478 0.82 6.32 17.33
CA TYR A 478 1.93 6.06 18.24
C TYR A 478 1.45 5.87 19.68
N LEU A 479 0.61 6.78 20.18
CA LEU A 479 0.04 6.72 21.53
C LEU A 479 -0.84 5.48 21.71
N LYS A 480 -1.74 5.17 20.76
CA LYS A 480 -2.59 3.97 20.79
C LYS A 480 -1.72 2.71 20.82
N HIS A 481 -0.66 2.64 20.02
CA HIS A 481 0.29 1.53 20.06
C HIS A 481 0.95 1.38 21.43
N ARG A 482 1.50 2.46 22.01
CA ARG A 482 2.20 2.41 23.30
C ARG A 482 1.30 2.05 24.48
N LEU A 483 0.04 2.51 24.46
CA LEU A 483 -0.92 2.24 25.54
C LEU A 483 -1.65 0.89 25.38
N HIS A 484 -2.04 0.49 24.16
CA HIS A 484 -2.83 -0.72 23.91
C HIS A 484 -2.01 -1.91 23.36
N GLY A 485 -0.85 -1.66 22.77
CA GLY A 485 -0.10 -2.65 21.99
C GLY A 485 -0.79 -2.98 20.69
N LEU A 486 -1.18 -1.95 19.94
CA LEU A 486 -1.78 -2.07 18.61
C LEU A 486 -0.85 -2.84 17.66
N LYS A 487 -1.39 -3.73 16.82
CA LYS A 487 -0.64 -4.46 15.80
C LYS A 487 -1.49 -4.56 14.54
N LEU A 488 -0.84 -4.73 13.39
CA LEU A 488 -1.56 -5.08 12.17
C LEU A 488 -2.21 -6.48 12.28
N PRO A 489 -3.34 -6.69 11.59
CA PRO A 489 -4.00 -8.01 11.54
C PRO A 489 -3.24 -9.03 10.70
N TYR A 490 -2.24 -8.58 9.92
CA TYR A 490 -1.37 -9.40 9.09
C TYR A 490 0.12 -9.12 9.40
N GLN A 491 1.00 -10.04 8.99
CA GLN A 491 2.44 -9.90 9.17
C GLN A 491 3.02 -9.05 8.03
N VAL A 492 3.95 -8.13 8.37
CA VAL A 492 4.69 -7.34 7.37
C VAL A 492 6.18 -7.54 7.59
N ASN A 493 6.88 -7.89 6.51
CA ASN A 493 8.31 -8.18 6.47
C ASN A 493 9.09 -7.20 5.56
N HIS A 494 8.41 -6.42 4.73
CA HIS A 494 8.98 -5.30 3.97
C HIS A 494 7.97 -4.17 3.83
N ILE A 495 8.40 -2.93 3.99
CA ILE A 495 7.57 -1.73 3.81
C ILE A 495 8.16 -0.86 2.72
N VAL A 496 7.32 -0.40 1.80
CA VAL A 496 7.67 0.56 0.76
C VAL A 496 6.93 1.86 1.07
N LEU A 497 7.64 2.96 1.18
CA LEU A 497 7.08 4.29 1.43
C LEU A 497 7.43 5.17 0.23
N ASP A 498 6.42 5.62 -0.52
CA ASP A 498 6.59 6.64 -1.55
C ASP A 498 6.20 8.03 -1.02
N GLU A 499 6.78 9.07 -1.61
CA GLU A 499 6.69 10.46 -1.17
C GLU A 499 7.01 10.65 0.33
N ALA A 500 8.00 9.90 0.81
CA ALA A 500 8.37 9.83 2.22
C ALA A 500 8.91 11.16 2.80
N GLN A 501 9.14 12.18 1.96
CA GLN A 501 9.50 13.52 2.44
C GLN A 501 8.45 14.13 3.37
N GLU A 502 7.18 13.70 3.26
CA GLU A 502 6.07 14.20 4.10
C GLU A 502 6.00 13.51 5.48
N TYR A 503 6.73 12.42 5.68
CA TYR A 503 6.66 11.63 6.89
C TYR A 503 7.53 12.24 7.99
N SER A 504 6.94 12.42 9.17
CA SER A 504 7.70 12.80 10.36
C SER A 504 8.34 11.58 11.03
N MET A 505 9.26 11.83 11.96
CA MET A 505 9.92 10.75 12.72
C MET A 505 8.94 9.83 13.45
N ILE A 506 7.84 10.40 13.96
CA ILE A 506 6.78 9.66 14.65
C ILE A 506 6.08 8.68 13.70
N HIS A 507 5.94 9.01 12.41
CA HIS A 507 5.37 8.10 11.42
C HIS A 507 6.24 6.84 11.28
N PHE A 508 7.55 7.02 11.09
CA PHE A 508 8.49 5.92 10.94
C PHE A 508 8.56 5.05 12.20
N GLU A 509 8.55 5.66 13.39
CA GLU A 509 8.51 4.91 14.66
C GLU A 509 7.22 4.12 14.83
N ALA A 510 6.06 4.75 14.59
CA ALA A 510 4.77 4.08 14.70
C ALA A 510 4.68 2.89 13.73
N LEU A 511 5.10 3.06 12.47
CA LEU A 511 5.13 1.98 11.48
C LEU A 511 6.04 0.84 11.92
N LYS A 512 7.27 1.15 12.34
CA LYS A 512 8.21 0.14 12.82
C LYS A 512 7.66 -0.65 14.02
N ASP A 513 7.11 0.04 15.01
CA ASP A 513 6.66 -0.59 16.25
C ASP A 513 5.36 -1.42 16.06
N ILE A 514 4.42 -0.93 15.24
CA ILE A 514 3.15 -1.61 14.96
C ILE A 514 3.36 -2.84 14.08
N THR A 515 4.23 -2.74 13.06
CA THR A 515 4.51 -3.85 12.14
C THR A 515 5.55 -4.82 12.66
N GLY A 516 6.50 -4.35 13.49
CA GLY A 516 7.70 -5.08 13.87
C GLY A 516 8.70 -5.25 12.71
N CYS A 517 8.47 -4.56 11.58
CA CYS A 517 9.32 -4.64 10.40
C CYS A 517 10.60 -3.81 10.61
N SER A 518 11.70 -4.29 10.03
CA SER A 518 13.00 -3.58 10.00
C SER A 518 13.53 -3.37 8.59
N SER A 519 12.77 -3.79 7.58
CA SER A 519 13.13 -3.73 6.17
C SER A 519 12.25 -2.71 5.46
N PHE A 520 12.85 -1.60 5.02
CA PHE A 520 12.13 -0.48 4.42
C PHE A 520 12.78 -0.06 3.10
N THR A 521 11.95 0.29 2.12
CA THR A 521 12.33 1.04 0.92
C THR A 521 11.63 2.39 0.99
N VAL A 522 12.38 3.45 1.30
CA VAL A 522 11.88 4.80 1.53
C VAL A 522 12.30 5.66 0.35
N VAL A 523 11.34 6.16 -0.42
CA VAL A 523 11.62 6.97 -1.61
C VAL A 523 10.88 8.31 -1.53
N GLY A 524 11.50 9.37 -2.04
CA GLY A 524 10.92 10.70 -2.01
C GLY A 524 11.80 11.77 -2.66
N ASP A 525 11.30 13.00 -2.71
CA ASP A 525 12.06 14.20 -3.11
C ASP A 525 11.98 15.23 -1.99
N THR A 526 13.10 15.52 -1.32
CA THR A 526 13.13 16.54 -0.26
C THR A 526 12.75 17.94 -0.75
N ASN A 527 12.87 18.20 -2.05
CA ASN A 527 12.46 19.46 -2.67
C ASN A 527 10.96 19.51 -3.03
N GLN A 528 10.16 18.49 -2.68
CA GLN A 528 8.70 18.45 -2.92
C GLN A 528 7.87 18.48 -1.63
N MET A 529 8.45 18.93 -0.51
CA MET A 529 7.75 19.08 0.76
C MET A 529 6.74 20.24 0.70
N ILE A 530 5.53 20.04 1.22
CA ILE A 530 4.54 21.13 1.39
C ILE A 530 5.02 22.13 2.43
N LEU A 531 5.47 21.61 3.57
CA LEU A 531 6.00 22.41 4.67
C LEU A 531 7.51 22.54 4.53
N GLU A 532 7.99 23.76 4.33
CA GLU A 532 9.42 24.05 4.33
C GLU A 532 10.08 23.54 5.62
N GLY A 533 11.19 22.82 5.46
CA GLY A 533 11.94 22.25 6.56
C GLY A 533 12.91 21.16 6.13
N ARG A 534 13.53 20.50 7.11
CA ARG A 534 14.38 19.33 6.89
C ARG A 534 13.51 18.07 6.89
N SER A 535 13.58 17.27 5.84
CA SER A 535 12.90 15.98 5.80
C SER A 535 13.52 14.97 6.77
N ASN A 536 12.69 14.25 7.52
CA ASN A 536 13.14 13.19 8.43
C ASN A 536 13.57 11.91 7.72
N MET A 537 13.26 11.73 6.42
CA MET A 537 13.66 10.51 5.70
C MET A 537 15.19 10.34 5.61
N ASN A 538 15.95 11.44 5.75
CA ASN A 538 17.40 11.43 5.74
C ASN A 538 18.03 11.12 7.11
N ASP A 539 17.23 11.12 8.18
CA ASP A 539 17.68 10.96 9.57
C ASP A 539 17.23 9.61 10.17
N LEU A 540 16.87 8.65 9.32
CA LEU A 540 16.36 7.33 9.74
C LEU A 540 17.37 6.48 10.53
N GLY A 541 18.65 6.87 10.55
CA GLY A 541 19.69 6.25 11.39
C GLY A 541 19.41 6.35 12.90
N GLU A 542 18.53 7.25 13.35
CA GLU A 542 18.11 7.30 14.76
C GLU A 542 17.13 6.19 15.13
N ILE A 543 16.36 5.67 14.17
CA ILE A 543 15.38 4.60 14.36
C ILE A 543 15.96 3.23 13.98
N PHE A 544 16.69 3.17 12.86
CA PHE A 544 17.16 1.95 12.24
C PHE A 544 18.68 1.85 12.31
N ARG A 545 19.19 0.62 12.51
CA ARG A 545 20.64 0.39 12.65
C ARG A 545 21.39 0.31 11.32
N ASP A 546 20.74 -0.20 10.28
CA ASP A 546 21.30 -0.35 8.94
C ASP A 546 20.46 0.50 7.98
N VAL A 547 21.03 1.64 7.56
CA VAL A 547 20.39 2.60 6.67
C VAL A 547 21.37 2.95 5.56
N ARG A 548 20.91 2.86 4.31
CA ARG A 548 21.71 3.12 3.11
C ARG A 548 21.03 4.23 2.32
N HIS A 549 21.78 5.30 2.06
CA HIS A 549 21.28 6.47 1.35
C HIS A 549 21.76 6.48 -0.09
N TYR A 550 20.86 6.83 -0.99
CA TYR A 550 21.08 6.96 -2.42
C TYR A 550 20.48 8.28 -2.90
N ASP A 551 21.28 9.13 -3.54
CA ASP A 551 20.85 10.42 -4.08
C ASP A 551 20.76 10.36 -5.61
N LEU A 552 19.55 10.45 -6.15
CA LEU A 552 19.32 10.51 -7.59
C LEU A 552 19.18 11.97 -8.03
N THR A 553 20.27 12.55 -8.50
CA THR A 553 20.37 13.98 -8.88
C THR A 553 19.93 14.27 -10.32
N ARG A 554 19.60 13.24 -11.09
CA ARG A 554 19.30 13.31 -12.52
C ARG A 554 17.82 13.07 -12.78
N SER A 555 17.22 13.94 -13.59
CA SER A 555 15.83 13.77 -14.07
C SER A 555 15.81 13.18 -15.48
N TYR A 556 14.93 12.19 -15.68
CA TYR A 556 14.79 11.39 -16.91
C TYR A 556 13.43 11.52 -17.59
N ARG A 557 12.41 12.03 -16.88
CA ARG A 557 11.02 12.04 -17.35
C ARG A 557 10.62 13.32 -18.08
N SER A 558 11.00 14.49 -17.56
CA SER A 558 10.66 15.79 -18.15
C SER A 558 11.77 16.32 -19.06
N THR A 559 11.40 17.18 -20.01
CA THR A 559 12.37 17.80 -20.94
C THR A 559 13.33 18.75 -20.21
N PHE A 560 14.48 19.03 -20.84
CA PHE A 560 15.46 19.97 -20.29
C PHE A 560 14.84 21.33 -19.96
N GLU A 561 13.99 21.86 -20.83
CA GLU A 561 13.36 23.18 -20.71
C GLU A 561 12.38 23.24 -19.55
N ILE A 562 11.60 22.17 -19.32
CA ILE A 562 10.67 22.07 -18.18
C ILE A 562 11.47 22.04 -16.88
N MET A 563 12.55 21.26 -16.82
CA MET A 563 13.38 21.15 -15.62
C MET A 563 14.18 22.41 -15.33
N ASP A 564 14.74 23.08 -16.36
CA ASP A 564 15.39 24.39 -16.20
C ASP A 564 14.39 25.44 -15.70
N PHE A 565 13.16 25.42 -16.21
CA PHE A 565 12.08 26.27 -15.72
C PHE A 565 11.73 25.97 -14.25
N ALA A 566 11.49 24.71 -13.91
CA ALA A 566 11.15 24.28 -12.55
C ALA A 566 12.27 24.63 -11.53
N ASN A 567 13.54 24.48 -11.93
CA ASN A 567 14.70 24.85 -11.13
C ASN A 567 14.74 26.34 -10.72
N ARG A 568 13.98 27.23 -11.37
CA ARG A 568 13.89 28.65 -10.99
C ARG A 568 13.15 28.86 -9.66
N PHE A 569 12.28 27.91 -9.29
CA PHE A 569 11.52 27.94 -8.04
C PHE A 569 12.27 27.32 -6.86
N LEU A 570 13.35 26.57 -7.12
CA LEU A 570 14.17 25.98 -6.08
C LEU A 570 15.15 27.00 -5.49
N SER A 571 15.23 27.02 -4.15
CA SER A 571 16.19 27.82 -3.39
C SER A 571 17.53 27.10 -3.15
N GLY A 572 17.57 25.77 -3.37
CA GLY A 572 18.68 24.87 -3.05
C GLY A 572 19.46 24.35 -4.27
N GLU A 573 19.92 23.10 -4.19
CA GLU A 573 20.70 22.47 -5.26
C GLU A 573 19.86 22.30 -6.53
N LYS A 574 20.39 22.81 -7.65
CA LYS A 574 19.74 22.74 -8.94
C LYS A 574 19.83 21.33 -9.50
N ILE A 575 18.72 20.86 -10.06
CA ILE A 575 18.60 19.55 -10.66
C ILE A 575 19.28 19.55 -12.01
N VAL A 576 20.11 18.55 -12.28
CA VAL A 576 20.79 18.40 -13.57
C VAL A 576 19.86 17.66 -14.52
N PRO A 577 19.31 18.32 -15.56
CA PRO A 577 18.46 17.64 -16.53
C PRO A 577 19.34 16.83 -17.47
N LEU A 578 18.91 15.62 -17.80
CA LEU A 578 19.70 14.70 -18.62
C LEU A 578 19.01 14.32 -19.94
N VAL A 579 17.81 14.83 -20.18
CA VAL A 579 16.93 14.41 -21.28
C VAL A 579 17.06 15.34 -22.50
N ARG A 580 16.48 14.87 -23.62
CA ARG A 580 16.28 15.59 -24.89
C ARG A 580 15.80 17.03 -24.69
N ASN A 581 16.24 17.92 -25.58
CA ASN A 581 15.57 19.21 -25.78
C ASN A 581 14.14 18.93 -26.22
N GLY A 582 13.20 19.59 -25.56
CA GLY A 582 11.79 19.61 -25.87
C GLY A 582 11.37 20.98 -26.40
N SER A 583 10.07 21.25 -26.29
CA SER A 583 9.56 22.58 -26.58
C SER A 583 9.84 23.53 -25.42
N PRO A 584 10.16 24.81 -25.69
CA PRO A 584 10.33 25.80 -24.63
C PRO A 584 9.04 25.96 -23.82
N VAL A 585 9.19 26.22 -22.52
CA VAL A 585 8.06 26.54 -21.65
C VAL A 585 7.47 27.88 -22.09
N GLU A 586 6.16 27.90 -22.33
CA GLU A 586 5.44 29.12 -22.71
C GLU A 586 4.94 29.82 -21.45
N GLU A 587 5.31 31.09 -21.27
CA GLU A 587 4.89 31.93 -20.14
C GLU A 587 3.97 33.05 -20.65
N HIS A 588 2.71 33.05 -20.20
CA HIS A 588 1.77 34.16 -20.38
C HIS A 588 1.58 34.86 -19.04
N LYS A 589 1.94 36.14 -18.96
CA LYS A 589 1.92 36.88 -17.70
C LYS A 589 0.81 37.91 -17.68
N ASP A 590 0.24 38.07 -16.48
CA ASP A 590 -0.58 39.22 -16.12
C ASP A 590 -1.81 39.40 -17.03
N MET A 591 -2.44 38.27 -17.35
CA MET A 591 -3.58 38.20 -18.25
C MET A 591 -4.89 38.62 -17.56
N SER A 592 -5.84 39.15 -18.34
CA SER A 592 -7.22 39.24 -17.87
C SER A 592 -7.83 37.83 -17.77
N MET A 593 -8.89 37.68 -16.95
CA MET A 593 -9.58 36.39 -16.80
C MET A 593 -10.16 35.89 -18.13
N GLU A 594 -10.67 36.77 -18.98
CA GLU A 594 -11.20 36.41 -20.31
C GLU A 594 -10.11 35.93 -21.25
N ASP A 595 -9.00 36.68 -21.36
CA ASP A 595 -7.87 36.32 -22.23
C ASP A 595 -7.21 35.01 -21.76
N MET A 596 -7.08 34.81 -20.45
CA MET A 596 -6.55 33.57 -19.88
C MET A 596 -7.39 32.36 -20.29
N LEU A 597 -8.72 32.45 -20.22
CA LEU A 597 -9.59 31.34 -20.63
C LEU A 597 -9.44 31.02 -22.12
N GLU A 598 -9.28 32.04 -22.97
CA GLU A 598 -9.03 31.83 -24.40
C GLU A 598 -7.69 31.14 -24.65
N VAL A 599 -6.65 31.53 -23.93
CA VAL A 599 -5.32 30.89 -24.02
C VAL A 599 -5.37 29.46 -23.52
N ILE A 600 -6.04 29.17 -22.40
CA ILE A 600 -6.21 27.79 -21.90
C ILE A 600 -6.89 26.93 -22.95
N VAL A 601 -8.01 27.39 -23.51
CA VAL A 601 -8.76 26.63 -24.53
C VAL A 601 -7.88 26.34 -25.75
N LYS A 602 -7.22 27.37 -26.28
CA LYS A 602 -6.31 27.22 -27.41
C LYS A 602 -5.17 26.25 -27.12
N LYS A 603 -4.60 26.30 -25.92
CA LYS A 603 -3.49 25.41 -25.52
C LYS A 603 -3.93 23.97 -25.31
N VAL A 604 -5.12 23.75 -24.77
CA VAL A 604 -5.71 22.41 -24.67
C VAL A 604 -5.95 21.83 -26.06
N GLU A 605 -6.49 22.61 -27.00
CA GLU A 605 -6.68 22.18 -28.40
C GLU A 605 -5.32 21.86 -29.06
N GLU A 606 -4.32 22.74 -28.92
CA GLU A 606 -2.97 22.51 -29.42
C GLU A 606 -2.35 21.23 -28.82
N TYR A 607 -2.52 20.98 -27.52
CA TYR A 607 -2.01 19.78 -26.87
C TYR A 607 -2.69 18.52 -27.38
N LYS A 608 -4.01 18.55 -27.63
CA LYS A 608 -4.75 17.43 -28.24
C LYS A 608 -4.34 17.20 -29.69
N GLU A 609 -4.09 18.26 -30.47
CA GLU A 609 -3.57 18.15 -31.85
C GLU A 609 -2.17 17.54 -31.89
N ASN A 610 -1.36 17.75 -30.85
CA ASN A 610 -0.05 17.12 -30.68
C ASN A 610 -0.12 15.68 -30.10
N GLU A 611 -1.31 15.07 -30.07
CA GLU A 611 -1.53 13.69 -29.60
C GLU A 611 -1.05 13.45 -28.16
N LEU A 612 -1.21 14.43 -27.27
CA LEU A 612 -0.96 14.23 -25.84
C LEU A 612 -2.13 13.47 -25.19
N ASP A 613 -1.84 12.34 -24.54
CA ASP A 613 -2.86 11.45 -23.96
C ASP A 613 -3.45 12.04 -22.68
N THR A 614 -2.65 12.76 -21.89
CA THR A 614 -3.05 13.31 -20.59
C THR A 614 -2.70 14.79 -20.44
N ILE A 615 -3.71 15.61 -20.13
CA ILE A 615 -3.58 17.06 -19.93
C ILE A 615 -4.08 17.45 -18.53
N GLY A 616 -3.21 18.07 -17.74
CA GLY A 616 -3.53 18.60 -16.41
C GLY A 616 -3.55 20.13 -16.39
N ILE A 617 -4.70 20.71 -16.01
CA ILE A 617 -4.80 22.12 -15.63
C ILE A 617 -4.61 22.20 -14.12
N LEU A 618 -3.45 22.71 -13.69
CA LEU A 618 -3.06 22.76 -12.29
C LEU A 618 -3.18 24.18 -11.76
N THR A 619 -3.79 24.31 -10.58
CA THR A 619 -3.87 25.59 -9.86
C THR A 619 -3.31 25.43 -8.45
N ARG A 620 -3.10 26.53 -7.75
CA ARG A 620 -2.56 26.51 -6.39
C ARG A 620 -3.48 25.77 -5.41
N ASP A 621 -4.77 26.13 -5.43
CA ASP A 621 -5.75 25.81 -4.39
C ASP A 621 -7.13 25.41 -4.97
N MET A 622 -8.00 24.85 -4.13
CA MET A 622 -9.32 24.37 -4.55
C MET A 622 -10.28 25.49 -4.93
N ASN A 623 -10.17 26.66 -4.28
CA ASN A 623 -11.02 27.81 -4.57
C ASN A 623 -10.85 28.27 -6.02
N THR A 624 -9.59 28.45 -6.43
CA THR A 624 -9.20 28.82 -7.80
C THR A 624 -9.54 27.69 -8.78
N THR A 625 -9.30 26.43 -8.41
CA THR A 625 -9.70 25.26 -9.21
C THR A 625 -11.20 25.30 -9.55
N LYS A 626 -12.06 25.50 -8.53
CA LYS A 626 -13.52 25.53 -8.70
C LYS A 626 -13.97 26.73 -9.52
N GLU A 627 -13.39 27.90 -9.29
CA GLU A 627 -13.68 29.11 -10.07
C GLU A 627 -13.39 28.90 -11.56
N LEU A 628 -12.19 28.45 -11.89
CA LEU A 628 -11.78 28.18 -13.27
C LEU A 628 -12.61 27.05 -13.90
N TYR A 629 -12.91 25.99 -13.15
CA TYR A 629 -13.76 24.90 -13.64
C TYR A 629 -15.15 25.39 -14.08
N GLN A 630 -15.79 26.27 -13.32
CA GLN A 630 -17.12 26.80 -13.68
C GLN A 630 -17.11 27.56 -15.01
N LEU A 631 -15.99 28.20 -15.33
CA LEU A 631 -15.78 28.95 -16.57
C LEU A 631 -15.38 28.02 -17.73
N LEU A 632 -14.45 27.09 -17.49
CA LEU A 632 -13.90 26.19 -18.50
C LEU A 632 -14.85 25.08 -18.92
N LYS A 633 -15.70 24.54 -18.01
CA LYS A 633 -16.66 23.47 -18.34
C LYS A 633 -17.69 23.86 -19.42
N LYS A 634 -17.86 25.16 -19.66
CA LYS A 634 -18.74 25.70 -20.71
C LYS A 634 -18.09 25.61 -22.10
N LYS A 635 -16.76 25.52 -22.16
CA LYS A 635 -15.96 25.54 -23.39
C LYS A 635 -15.26 24.21 -23.67
N LEU A 636 -14.87 23.47 -22.63
CA LEU A 636 -14.12 22.22 -22.70
C LEU A 636 -14.79 21.11 -21.90
N ASN A 637 -14.63 19.86 -22.32
CA ASN A 637 -15.00 18.68 -21.54
C ASN A 637 -13.90 18.35 -20.51
N VAL A 638 -13.70 19.26 -19.55
CA VAL A 638 -12.72 19.12 -18.47
C VAL A 638 -13.35 18.44 -17.27
N LYS A 639 -12.61 17.56 -16.59
CA LYS A 639 -13.04 16.93 -15.34
C LYS A 639 -12.42 17.59 -14.13
N LEU A 640 -13.26 18.02 -13.19
CA LEU A 640 -12.84 18.50 -11.88
C LEU A 640 -12.42 17.31 -11.01
N ILE A 641 -11.23 17.40 -10.41
CA ILE A 641 -10.82 16.54 -9.31
C ILE A 641 -10.91 17.36 -8.03
N ASP A 642 -11.93 17.07 -7.24
CA ASP A 642 -12.24 17.76 -5.97
C ASP A 642 -12.11 16.85 -4.74
N SER A 643 -11.71 15.59 -4.92
CA SER A 643 -11.45 14.63 -3.83
C SER A 643 -10.33 13.65 -4.22
N GLU A 644 -9.60 13.14 -3.22
CA GLU A 644 -8.52 12.15 -3.35
C GLU A 644 -9.01 10.80 -3.90
N ASP A 645 -10.30 10.51 -3.76
CA ASP A 645 -10.94 9.26 -4.21
C ASP A 645 -11.52 9.36 -5.63
N ALA A 646 -11.36 10.49 -6.31
CA ALA A 646 -11.90 10.66 -7.65
C ALA A 646 -11.23 9.70 -8.65
N LEU A 647 -12.01 9.02 -9.49
CA LEU A 647 -11.45 8.15 -10.51
C LEU A 647 -10.94 8.96 -11.71
N LEU A 648 -9.66 8.79 -12.04
CA LEU A 648 -9.06 9.35 -13.26
C LEU A 648 -9.57 8.60 -14.50
N LYS A 649 -10.67 9.07 -15.08
CA LYS A 649 -11.19 8.58 -16.37
C LYS A 649 -11.25 9.73 -17.37
N GLY A 650 -10.44 9.78 -18.41
CA GLY A 650 -10.47 10.86 -19.41
C GLY A 650 -9.06 11.30 -19.84
N ASP A 651 -8.99 12.42 -20.54
CA ASP A 651 -7.75 12.98 -21.10
C ASP A 651 -7.46 14.43 -20.63
N LEU A 652 -8.43 15.09 -19.97
CA LEU A 652 -8.33 16.48 -19.53
C LEU A 652 -8.88 16.69 -18.11
N TYR A 653 -8.02 17.15 -17.22
CA TYR A 653 -8.31 17.30 -15.80
C TYR A 653 -8.03 18.72 -15.31
N ILE A 654 -8.79 19.18 -14.32
CA ILE A 654 -8.48 20.39 -13.55
C ILE A 654 -8.45 20.05 -12.06
N MET A 655 -7.38 20.44 -11.38
CA MET A 655 -7.14 20.08 -9.98
C MET A 655 -6.19 21.06 -9.29
N PRO A 656 -6.22 21.10 -7.95
CA PRO A 656 -5.21 21.83 -7.19
C PRO A 656 -3.88 21.07 -7.14
N SER A 657 -2.82 21.80 -6.81
CA SER A 657 -1.43 21.31 -6.81
C SER A 657 -1.19 20.08 -5.94
N TYR A 658 -1.88 19.97 -4.80
CA TYR A 658 -1.69 18.87 -3.85
C TYR A 658 -2.31 17.55 -4.31
N PHE A 659 -3.38 17.56 -5.12
CA PHE A 659 -3.93 16.34 -5.74
C PHE A 659 -3.11 15.87 -6.94
N ALA A 660 -2.33 16.76 -7.55
CA ALA A 660 -1.43 16.38 -8.63
C ALA A 660 -0.19 15.61 -8.13
N LYS A 661 0.10 15.59 -6.82
CA LYS A 661 1.25 14.85 -6.27
C LYS A 661 1.13 13.34 -6.56
N GLY A 662 2.24 12.74 -6.98
CA GLY A 662 2.27 11.34 -7.41
C GLY A 662 1.66 11.07 -8.80
N LEU A 663 1.03 12.06 -9.45
CA LEU A 663 0.49 11.94 -10.81
C LEU A 663 1.47 12.53 -11.84
N GLU A 664 1.27 12.16 -13.11
CA GLU A 664 2.05 12.66 -14.25
C GLU A 664 1.11 12.96 -15.42
N PHE A 665 1.42 14.02 -16.17
CA PHE A 665 0.66 14.44 -17.35
C PHE A 665 1.60 14.73 -18.52
N ASP A 666 1.20 14.37 -19.74
CA ASP A 666 1.97 14.69 -20.95
C ASP A 666 2.05 16.20 -21.17
N GLY A 667 0.93 16.89 -20.92
CA GLY A 667 0.82 18.34 -20.97
C GLY A 667 0.31 18.92 -19.66
N VAL A 668 0.96 19.97 -19.16
CA VAL A 668 0.48 20.74 -18.01
C VAL A 668 0.25 22.19 -18.38
N ILE A 669 -0.85 22.75 -17.87
CA ILE A 669 -1.16 24.17 -17.88
C ILE A 669 -1.24 24.63 -16.43
N MET A 670 -0.27 25.42 -15.99
CA MET A 670 -0.29 26.08 -14.68
C MET A 670 -1.11 27.36 -14.80
N ALA A 671 -2.17 27.49 -14.02
CA ALA A 671 -2.99 28.70 -13.95
C ALA A 671 -2.92 29.28 -12.53
N GLU A 672 -2.27 30.44 -12.41
CA GLU A 672 -1.91 31.07 -11.12
C GLU A 672 -2.44 32.51 -11.05
N LYS A 673 -2.82 32.96 -9.85
CA LYS A 673 -3.13 34.38 -9.65
C LYS A 673 -1.81 35.18 -9.65
N ALA A 674 -1.83 36.39 -10.20
CA ALA A 674 -0.63 37.24 -10.29
C ALA A 674 -0.03 37.59 -8.92
N GLU A 675 -0.84 37.62 -7.86
CA GLU A 675 -0.41 37.88 -6.47
C GLU A 675 0.38 36.70 -5.86
N GLU A 676 0.30 35.52 -6.47
CA GLU A 676 0.96 34.29 -6.04
C GLU A 676 2.28 34.04 -6.79
N ASP A 677 2.76 35.00 -7.60
CA ASP A 677 4.01 34.93 -8.36
C ASP A 677 5.24 35.08 -7.43
N GLY A 678 5.50 34.04 -6.63
CA GLY A 678 6.62 33.90 -5.72
C GLY A 678 7.51 32.69 -6.02
N LYS A 679 8.67 32.62 -5.35
CA LYS A 679 9.49 31.41 -5.30
C LYS A 679 8.87 30.45 -4.29
N ASP A 680 7.93 29.64 -4.75
CA ASP A 680 7.24 28.66 -3.91
C ASP A 680 7.47 27.24 -4.45
N LEU A 681 7.75 26.31 -3.54
CA LEU A 681 7.86 24.87 -3.80
C LEU A 681 6.62 24.30 -4.50
N ILE A 682 5.46 24.94 -4.32
CA ILE A 682 4.22 24.56 -5.01
C ILE A 682 4.35 24.70 -6.53
N ASN A 683 5.01 25.76 -7.02
CA ASN A 683 5.20 25.98 -8.45
C ASN A 683 6.19 24.96 -9.04
N TYR A 684 7.20 24.58 -8.25
CA TYR A 684 8.07 23.45 -8.58
C TYR A 684 7.29 22.14 -8.67
N ILE A 685 6.40 21.84 -7.70
CA ILE A 685 5.56 20.65 -7.71
C ILE A 685 4.68 20.63 -8.96
N MET A 686 3.97 21.72 -9.29
CA MET A 686 3.12 21.79 -10.48
C MET A 686 3.91 21.62 -11.79
N ALA A 687 5.03 22.33 -11.94
CA ALA A 687 5.86 22.28 -13.14
C ALA A 687 6.43 20.88 -13.39
N THR A 688 6.83 20.18 -12.32
CA THR A 688 7.45 18.85 -12.41
C THR A 688 6.46 17.71 -12.69
N ARG A 689 5.15 17.99 -12.79
CA ARG A 689 4.16 17.02 -13.27
C ARG A 689 4.07 16.91 -14.78
N ALA A 690 4.71 17.83 -15.51
CA ALA A 690 4.71 17.85 -16.96
C ALA A 690 5.81 16.97 -17.55
N LEU A 691 5.45 16.09 -18.48
CA LEU A 691 6.40 15.24 -19.21
C LEU A 691 6.90 15.88 -20.50
N HIS A 692 6.03 16.50 -21.29
CA HIS A 692 6.35 16.95 -22.66
C HIS A 692 6.07 18.42 -22.93
N ARG A 693 4.97 18.96 -22.43
CA ARG A 693 4.59 20.37 -22.63
C ARG A 693 4.20 21.03 -21.32
N LEU A 694 4.69 22.25 -21.12
CA LEU A 694 4.34 23.09 -19.98
C LEU A 694 4.00 24.49 -20.47
N THR A 695 2.82 24.97 -20.08
CA THR A 695 2.41 26.36 -20.25
C THR A 695 2.12 26.94 -18.88
N ARG A 696 2.67 28.13 -18.57
CA ARG A 696 2.37 28.89 -17.36
C ARG A 696 1.56 30.12 -17.71
N ILE A 697 0.46 30.32 -17.01
CA ILE A 697 -0.43 31.47 -17.18
C ILE A 697 -0.63 32.13 -15.82
N THR A 698 -0.26 33.40 -15.69
CA THR A 698 -0.64 34.23 -14.54
C THR A 698 -1.76 35.18 -14.92
N PHE A 699 -2.79 35.31 -14.08
CA PHE A 699 -3.95 36.15 -14.34
C PHE A 699 -4.30 37.07 -13.16
N ARG A 700 -4.91 38.22 -13.46
CA ARG A 700 -5.42 39.16 -12.46
C ARG A 700 -6.81 38.75 -11.99
N GLU A 701 -7.05 38.84 -10.69
CA GLU A 701 -8.38 38.66 -10.13
C GLU A 701 -9.28 39.80 -10.62
N THR A 702 -10.45 39.46 -11.17
CA THR A 702 -11.41 40.48 -11.56
C THR A 702 -12.04 41.00 -10.26
N MET A 703 -11.77 42.25 -9.86
CA MET A 703 -12.58 42.91 -8.83
C MET A 703 -14.03 42.98 -9.35
N ILE A 704 -14.86 42.01 -8.96
CA ILE A 704 -16.30 42.13 -9.09
C ILE A 704 -16.73 43.05 -7.94
N TYR A 705 -16.85 44.34 -8.23
CA TYR A 705 -17.52 45.32 -7.37
C TYR A 705 -19.04 45.19 -7.47
#